data_AF-A0ABC8APY6-F1
#
_entry.id   AF-A0ABC8APY6-F1
#
_cell.length_a   1.000
_cell.length_b   1.000
_cell.length_c   1.000
_cell.angle_alpha   90.00
_cell.angle_beta   90.00
_cell.angle_gamma   90.00
#
_symmetry.space_group_name_H-M   'P 1'
#
loop_
_entity.id
_entity.type
_entity.pdbx_description
1 polymer ?
#
loop_
_entity_poly.entity_id
_entity_poly.type
_entity_poly.pdbx_seq_one_letter_code
_entity_poly.pdbx_strand_id
1 'polypeptide(L)'
;MRSYSSVQLVRRAAAETPGREWDAELRPLFDDPGPDPGWRPWQVLGGPGTGKTALLVDLAAARILAGAAPESVLVLTYTKRAATAVRTAVTARIAAADPELGGVPGATRGPLVRTVHSYAFGLLRTFAARQGNPPPRLLTGSEQDIVVREMLRGDLDDGAADWPERLHPALPAAGFAEQLRDLMLRATERGLGPEDLIELGHTHRHPEWVAVGRFAQRYEQIMMLRWSVGMDVPEATAPALDAAELVTATLEAFHADPELLAAERDRLRTILADDAQHLDPHAATLIRALGSGGATTVIAADPDQSVYTFRGADSRFAADPDAPDDRRITLRRNHRSTPAIQEVADRIASRLPGSATHRTPPSDPQRGSATADFLRQLADDLANGNGGPTNGSGPTNGSGPANGGGRPASADGLVANGDTHPRHSGALPAGIHDTDVDPGRKPAGSTGGALGARSATVVENPWDSAQSGGEVRVQVLTTPAKEAALIADHLRRAHLTHGVPWSRMAVIVRSVPLSLAPLRRALLAAGVPVRQPPADVPLARRRGAAWMLLALRAVTAGDPTAVRHPRPIAFTADDALDLLAGPLGGADQISLRRLRRGIRRTVLELGYPEHGDDVEGAVAEGAERAAAEPVSIEASQQDAAADAARFADLDRSSAEILRDLLVGVGNRAVLERLTEVEAAPLRRVLKALGRARKVRRDGGGLEDVMWGVWTASTLEKRWVGQSERGGAVGMQADRDLDAVVGLFEAAASYVDRLPRATIEGFVEYLEQQEIPQDNAPVTDPGEAVTICSAHAAAGREWDTVAVAAVQEGIWPNLRPRGTLLGVEELVDLLAGVGGSREKVSRAAPLLAEERRLLLVACSRARRSLLVTAVESVTGDQDLVPSRFLAELDADAADGHPGRIPPPVDPGRALAMHALIAELRSAACDPEDTPERRMRAARQLARLAQAGVRGAHPDDWYGTAELSSSDSLWDSADGTITLSPSTVEQLETCPLRWALERHGGGDGENPHALKGNLVHTLVQALAGQVTEAQVKQALVRAWKKVDPSARDGENWHSRAELRRTETMVDTFLAWLRNTRDELTAVGVEVPVDCVLPARGPDGQPVRISGRVDRVERDAMGRFVIVDVKTGKTPISKQAAEEHAQLATYQVAAAEGALGEGEPGGARLVYVAKPSAKEGATQRMQPPLDAEGIDSWRTVIHDAADASKGPSYLAMRNDGCRHCKVAGSCPVQDTGRQVTE
;
A
#
# COMPACT_ATOMS: atom_id res chain seq x y z
N MET A 1 34.35 -21.86 -8.96
CA MET A 1 35.00 -22.50 -7.79
C MET A 1 34.04 -23.59 -7.27
N ARG A 2 34.57 -24.74 -6.87
CA ARG A 2 33.95 -26.08 -6.91
C ARG A 2 32.56 -26.23 -6.27
N SER A 3 31.70 -26.96 -7.00
CA SER A 3 30.49 -27.67 -6.59
C SER A 3 30.66 -28.40 -5.26
N TYR A 4 29.82 -28.08 -4.28
CA TYR A 4 29.47 -28.98 -3.19
C TYR A 4 28.07 -29.50 -3.42
N SER A 5 28.03 -30.82 -3.56
CA SER A 5 26.91 -31.74 -3.68
C SER A 5 25.86 -31.59 -2.58
N SER A 6 24.59 -31.50 -3.02
CA SER A 6 23.39 -32.11 -2.43
C SER A 6 23.38 -32.35 -0.91
N VAL A 7 22.91 -31.35 -0.16
CA VAL A 7 22.32 -31.62 1.16
C VAL A 7 20.84 -31.94 0.93
N GLN A 8 20.47 -33.22 1.00
CA GLN A 8 19.07 -33.62 1.04
C GLN A 8 18.58 -33.38 2.46
N LEU A 9 17.63 -32.44 2.63
CA LEU A 9 16.92 -32.24 3.90
C LEU A 9 16.08 -33.49 4.19
N VAL A 10 16.63 -34.41 4.97
CA VAL A 10 15.85 -35.50 5.55
C VAL A 10 15.03 -34.88 6.69
N ARG A 11 13.70 -34.94 6.59
CA ARG A 11 12.79 -34.59 7.68
C ARG A 11 13.31 -35.26 8.95
N ARG A 12 13.57 -34.47 10.00
CA ARG A 12 13.74 -35.00 11.35
C ARG A 12 12.52 -35.89 11.62
N ALA A 13 12.75 -37.17 11.93
CA ALA A 13 11.70 -38.06 12.37
C ALA A 13 10.90 -37.31 13.44
N ALA A 14 9.60 -37.13 13.20
CA ALA A 14 8.72 -36.55 14.21
C ALA A 14 8.95 -37.35 15.48
N ALA A 15 9.31 -36.67 16.57
CA ALA A 15 9.35 -37.33 17.87
C ALA A 15 8.03 -38.10 18.02
N GLU A 16 8.13 -39.40 18.26
CA GLU A 16 6.97 -40.25 18.54
C GLU A 16 6.09 -39.49 19.53
N THR A 17 4.90 -39.10 19.09
CA THR A 17 3.97 -38.44 20.00
C THR A 17 3.49 -39.57 20.91
N PRO A 18 3.83 -39.57 22.21
CA PRO A 18 3.32 -40.59 23.11
C PRO A 18 1.79 -40.63 22.98
N GLY A 19 1.22 -41.82 23.13
CA GLY A 19 -0.23 -41.99 23.09
C GLY A 19 -0.90 -40.98 24.02
N ARG A 20 -1.80 -40.18 23.47
CA ARG A 20 -2.62 -39.26 24.28
C ARG A 20 -3.58 -40.10 25.11
N GLU A 21 -3.47 -40.02 26.43
CA GLU A 21 -4.45 -40.59 27.35
C GLU A 21 -5.53 -39.55 27.64
N TRP A 22 -6.78 -39.95 27.47
CA TRP A 22 -7.96 -39.13 27.71
C TRP A 22 -8.58 -39.51 29.07
N ASP A 23 -9.17 -38.54 29.76
CA ASP A 23 -9.80 -38.74 31.06
C ASP A 23 -10.92 -39.80 30.99
N ALA A 24 -11.21 -40.45 32.13
CA ALA A 24 -12.18 -41.54 32.19
C ALA A 24 -13.60 -41.14 31.72
N GLU A 25 -13.97 -39.85 31.87
CA GLU A 25 -15.23 -39.27 31.39
C GLU A 25 -15.40 -39.34 29.87
N LEU A 26 -14.30 -39.47 29.11
CA LEU A 26 -14.32 -39.58 27.66
C LEU A 26 -14.44 -41.04 27.17
N ARG A 27 -14.27 -42.05 28.04
CA ARG A 27 -14.36 -43.48 27.65
C ARG A 27 -15.64 -43.83 26.90
N PRO A 28 -16.84 -43.37 27.32
CA PRO A 28 -18.08 -43.65 26.59
C PRO A 28 -18.10 -43.18 25.13
N LEU A 29 -17.26 -42.20 24.75
CA LEU A 29 -17.13 -41.79 23.34
C LEU A 29 -16.34 -42.81 22.50
N PHE A 30 -15.41 -43.53 23.13
CA PHE A 30 -14.57 -44.52 22.46
C PHE A 30 -15.24 -45.90 22.41
N ASP A 31 -16.03 -46.23 23.42
CA ASP A 31 -16.84 -47.45 23.48
C ASP A 31 -18.03 -47.31 22.52
N ASP A 32 -17.93 -47.85 21.30
CA ASP A 32 -18.97 -47.74 20.26
C ASP A 32 -20.36 -48.17 20.78
N PRO A 33 -21.31 -47.25 21.04
CA PRO A 33 -22.59 -47.63 21.63
C PRO A 33 -23.52 -48.34 20.63
N GLY A 34 -23.12 -48.46 19.36
CA GLY A 34 -23.95 -48.96 18.28
C GLY A 34 -24.88 -47.89 17.69
N PRO A 35 -25.69 -48.25 16.67
CA PRO A 35 -26.58 -47.29 16.02
C PRO A 35 -27.72 -46.86 16.95
N ASP A 36 -27.82 -45.55 17.18
CA ASP A 36 -28.84 -44.90 18.02
C ASP A 36 -29.66 -43.96 17.13
N PRO A 37 -30.78 -44.42 16.54
CA PRO A 37 -31.55 -43.65 15.58
C PRO A 37 -32.17 -42.41 16.24
N GLY A 38 -32.12 -41.28 15.52
CA GLY A 38 -32.62 -39.98 15.99
C GLY A 38 -31.51 -39.02 16.39
N TRP A 39 -31.85 -37.74 16.51
CA TRP A 39 -30.87 -36.70 16.86
C TRP A 39 -30.47 -36.77 18.34
N ARG A 40 -29.33 -37.40 18.62
CA ARG A 40 -28.77 -37.53 19.98
C ARG A 40 -27.25 -37.28 19.99
N PRO A 41 -26.78 -36.06 19.68
CA PRO A 41 -25.36 -35.77 19.55
C PRO A 41 -24.64 -35.81 20.90
N TRP A 42 -23.34 -36.05 20.86
CA TRP A 42 -22.42 -35.71 21.94
C TRP A 42 -21.97 -34.26 21.79
N GLN A 43 -22.02 -33.49 22.87
CA GLN A 43 -21.48 -32.13 22.92
C GLN A 43 -20.16 -32.15 23.67
N VAL A 44 -19.09 -31.66 23.04
CA VAL A 44 -17.77 -31.51 23.67
C VAL A 44 -17.38 -30.04 23.68
N LEU A 45 -17.47 -29.40 24.83
CA LEU A 45 -17.05 -28.02 25.02
C LEU A 45 -15.67 -27.97 25.67
N GLY A 46 -14.90 -26.94 25.36
CA GLY A 46 -13.65 -26.68 26.06
C GLY A 46 -12.98 -25.41 25.56
N GLY A 47 -12.22 -24.75 26.43
CA GLY A 47 -11.52 -23.52 26.07
C GLY A 47 -10.37 -23.71 25.04
N PRO A 48 -9.61 -22.65 24.77
CA PRO A 48 -8.42 -22.73 23.93
C PRO A 48 -7.39 -23.75 24.45
N GLY A 49 -6.89 -24.62 23.58
CA GLY A 49 -5.77 -25.51 23.92
C GLY A 49 -6.15 -26.77 24.70
N THR A 50 -7.44 -27.03 24.94
CA THR A 50 -7.91 -28.20 25.70
C THR A 50 -7.89 -29.52 24.94
N GLY A 51 -7.53 -29.51 23.65
CA GLY A 51 -7.36 -30.72 22.85
C GLY A 51 -8.59 -31.19 22.08
N LYS A 52 -9.67 -30.39 21.95
CA LYS A 52 -10.88 -30.72 21.16
C LYS A 52 -10.59 -31.38 19.82
N THR A 53 -9.83 -30.73 18.94
CA THR A 53 -9.44 -31.29 17.63
C THR A 53 -8.62 -32.58 17.76
N ALA A 54 -7.75 -32.68 18.76
CA ALA A 54 -6.95 -33.88 19.01
C ALA A 54 -7.83 -35.07 19.44
N LEU A 55 -8.86 -34.81 20.25
CA LEU A 55 -9.86 -35.82 20.62
C LEU A 55 -10.59 -36.34 19.39
N LEU A 56 -11.04 -35.46 18.48
CA LEU A 56 -11.71 -35.89 17.25
C LEU A 56 -10.79 -36.71 16.34
N VAL A 57 -9.51 -36.34 16.24
CA VAL A 57 -8.50 -37.10 15.49
C VAL A 57 -8.32 -38.50 16.08
N ASP A 58 -8.16 -38.59 17.41
CA ASP A 58 -7.95 -39.86 18.10
C ASP A 58 -9.21 -40.74 18.04
N LEU A 59 -10.41 -40.14 18.12
CA LEU A 59 -11.69 -40.83 17.94
C LEU A 59 -11.85 -41.38 16.52
N ALA A 60 -11.59 -40.57 15.49
CA ALA A 60 -11.64 -41.01 14.09
C ALA A 60 -10.67 -42.18 13.83
N ALA A 61 -9.44 -42.07 14.32
CA ALA A 61 -8.44 -43.13 14.20
C ALA A 61 -8.88 -44.40 14.95
N ALA A 62 -9.41 -44.27 16.17
CA ALA A 62 -9.89 -45.40 16.97
C ALA A 62 -11.03 -46.17 16.27
N ARG A 63 -11.99 -45.47 15.65
CA ARG A 63 -13.08 -46.12 14.90
C ARG A 63 -12.56 -46.92 13.71
N ILE A 64 -11.61 -46.38 12.95
CA ILE A 64 -11.02 -47.05 11.80
C ILE A 64 -10.19 -48.27 12.24
N LEU A 65 -9.39 -48.12 13.29
CA LEU A 65 -8.59 -49.21 13.87
C LEU A 65 -9.46 -50.32 14.48
N ALA A 66 -10.67 -49.99 14.96
CA ALA A 66 -11.68 -50.95 15.41
C ALA A 66 -12.41 -51.67 14.25
N GLY A 67 -12.06 -51.39 12.99
CA GLY A 67 -12.60 -52.07 11.80
C GLY A 67 -13.72 -51.32 11.08
N ALA A 68 -14.02 -50.06 11.43
CA ALA A 68 -14.93 -49.25 10.64
C ALA A 68 -14.33 -48.92 9.26
N ALA A 69 -15.14 -49.02 8.20
CA ALA A 69 -14.72 -48.61 6.87
C ALA A 69 -14.40 -47.10 6.87
N PRO A 70 -13.27 -46.64 6.30
CA PRO A 70 -12.92 -45.22 6.31
C PRO A 70 -14.04 -44.31 5.80
N GLU A 71 -14.69 -44.63 4.68
CA GLU A 71 -15.82 -43.84 4.17
C GLU A 71 -17.03 -43.68 5.12
N SER A 72 -17.13 -44.47 6.20
CA SER A 72 -18.18 -44.36 7.21
C SER A 72 -17.86 -43.38 8.36
N VAL A 73 -16.64 -42.84 8.42
CA VAL A 73 -16.19 -41.86 9.43
C VAL A 73 -16.02 -40.49 8.77
N LEU A 74 -16.95 -39.58 9.01
CA LEU A 74 -16.93 -38.23 8.44
C LEU A 74 -16.44 -37.22 9.49
N VAL A 75 -15.36 -36.51 9.18
CA VAL A 75 -14.90 -35.36 9.98
C VAL A 75 -15.14 -34.07 9.21
N LEU A 76 -15.98 -33.20 9.77
CA LEU A 76 -16.31 -31.89 9.26
C LEU A 76 -15.50 -30.82 9.98
N THR A 77 -14.84 -29.97 9.22
CA THR A 77 -14.05 -28.83 9.72
C THR A 77 -14.50 -27.54 9.05
N TYR A 78 -14.20 -26.38 9.65
CA TYR A 78 -14.64 -25.11 9.08
C TYR A 78 -13.80 -24.67 7.85
N THR A 79 -12.49 -24.94 7.83
CA THR A 79 -11.58 -24.44 6.77
C THR A 79 -10.85 -25.56 6.03
N LYS A 80 -10.49 -25.31 4.75
CA LYS A 80 -9.68 -26.26 3.94
C LYS A 80 -8.33 -26.60 4.60
N ARG A 81 -7.74 -25.62 5.30
CA ARG A 81 -6.49 -25.78 6.04
C ARG A 81 -6.67 -26.72 7.24
N ALA A 82 -7.73 -26.52 8.03
CA ALA A 82 -8.07 -27.41 9.14
C ALA A 82 -8.34 -28.84 8.64
N ALA A 83 -9.12 -29.00 7.56
CA ALA A 83 -9.37 -30.30 6.95
C ALA A 83 -8.06 -31.02 6.55
N THR A 84 -7.10 -30.29 5.97
CA THR A 84 -5.80 -30.86 5.59
C THR A 84 -4.96 -31.25 6.81
N ALA A 85 -4.95 -30.43 7.85
CA ALA A 85 -4.23 -30.71 9.09
C ALA A 85 -4.81 -31.94 9.82
N VAL A 86 -6.14 -31.99 10.01
CA VAL A 86 -6.85 -33.10 10.64
C VAL A 86 -6.66 -34.39 9.85
N ARG A 87 -6.81 -34.35 8.52
CA ARG A 87 -6.54 -35.51 7.65
C ARG A 87 -5.11 -36.05 7.82
N THR A 88 -4.13 -35.16 7.85
CA THR A 88 -2.72 -35.54 8.05
C THR A 88 -2.52 -36.17 9.43
N ALA A 89 -3.16 -35.62 10.46
CA ALA A 89 -3.07 -36.13 11.83
C ALA A 89 -3.74 -37.50 12.00
N VAL A 90 -4.93 -37.71 11.43
CA VAL A 90 -5.62 -39.02 11.43
C VAL A 90 -4.77 -40.07 10.71
N THR A 91 -4.25 -39.73 9.52
CA THR A 91 -3.40 -40.64 8.74
C THR A 91 -2.14 -41.03 9.51
N ALA A 92 -1.47 -40.06 10.14
CA ALA A 92 -0.29 -40.30 10.96
C ALA A 92 -0.61 -41.17 12.19
N ARG A 93 -1.77 -40.97 12.82
CA ARG A 93 -2.19 -41.74 14.00
C ARG A 93 -2.47 -43.21 13.68
N ILE A 94 -3.12 -43.48 12.54
CA ILE A 94 -3.39 -44.84 12.05
C ILE A 94 -2.06 -45.53 11.73
N ALA A 95 -1.19 -44.87 10.95
CA ALA A 95 0.10 -45.44 10.55
C ALA A 95 1.03 -45.76 11.73
N ALA A 96 0.92 -45.01 12.83
CA ALA A 96 1.67 -45.28 14.06
C ALA A 96 1.10 -46.46 14.88
N ALA A 97 -0.21 -46.72 14.80
CA ALA A 97 -0.87 -47.77 15.58
C ALA A 97 -0.81 -49.14 14.91
N ASP A 98 -0.86 -49.19 13.58
CA ASP A 98 -0.74 -50.41 12.80
C ASP A 98 0.05 -50.11 11.51
N PRO A 99 1.32 -50.56 11.41
CA PRO A 99 2.15 -50.34 10.22
C PRO A 99 1.69 -51.11 8.97
N GLU A 100 0.96 -52.22 9.13
CA GLU A 100 0.41 -53.01 8.02
C GLU A 100 -0.86 -52.37 7.45
N LEU A 101 -1.72 -51.80 8.31
CA LEU A 101 -2.76 -50.83 7.94
C LEU A 101 -2.17 -49.45 7.56
N GLY A 102 -0.91 -49.21 7.92
CA GLY A 102 -0.18 -47.93 7.80
C GLY A 102 0.21 -47.58 6.37
N GLY A 103 -0.01 -48.51 5.43
CA GLY A 103 -0.30 -48.13 4.07
C GLY A 103 -1.80 -47.86 3.93
N VAL A 104 -2.16 -46.66 3.49
CA VAL A 104 -3.35 -46.52 2.64
C VAL A 104 -2.89 -46.47 1.17
N PRO A 105 -2.29 -47.51 0.54
CA PRO A 105 -2.07 -47.50 -0.90
C PRO A 105 -3.32 -48.08 -1.55
N GLY A 106 -4.24 -47.21 -1.92
CA GLY A 106 -5.45 -47.57 -2.62
C GLY A 106 -6.38 -46.37 -2.59
N ALA A 107 -6.89 -45.97 -3.75
CA ALA A 107 -7.93 -44.96 -3.84
C ALA A 107 -9.10 -45.36 -2.91
N THR A 108 -9.16 -44.78 -1.71
CA THR A 108 -10.41 -44.76 -0.95
C THR A 108 -11.43 -44.05 -1.83
N ARG A 109 -12.65 -44.57 -1.94
CA ARG A 109 -13.69 -43.98 -2.80
C ARG A 109 -14.11 -42.57 -2.35
N GLY A 110 -13.62 -42.07 -1.21
CA GLY A 110 -13.75 -40.66 -0.81
C GLY A 110 -12.91 -40.28 0.42
N PRO A 111 -12.64 -38.97 0.63
CA PRO A 111 -11.86 -38.49 1.77
C PRO A 111 -12.69 -38.40 3.07
N LEU A 112 -12.14 -38.98 4.15
CA LEU A 112 -12.60 -38.97 5.55
C LEU A 112 -12.90 -37.58 6.13
N VAL A 113 -12.12 -36.57 5.73
CA VAL A 113 -12.10 -35.24 6.34
C VAL A 113 -12.42 -34.19 5.28
N ARG A 114 -13.45 -33.39 5.54
CA ARG A 114 -13.97 -32.38 4.61
C ARG A 114 -14.36 -31.09 5.32
N THR A 115 -14.56 -30.02 4.56
CA THR A 115 -15.38 -28.89 5.02
C THR A 115 -16.84 -29.18 4.72
N VAL A 116 -17.77 -28.54 5.44
CA VAL A 116 -19.23 -28.68 5.20
C VAL A 116 -19.56 -28.42 3.73
N HIS A 117 -19.11 -27.29 3.19
CA HIS A 117 -19.30 -26.92 1.78
C HIS A 117 -18.73 -27.95 0.79
N SER A 118 -17.53 -28.49 1.05
CA SER A 118 -16.92 -29.51 0.19
C SER A 118 -17.66 -30.85 0.24
N TYR A 119 -18.34 -31.14 1.36
CA TYR A 119 -19.17 -32.32 1.52
C TYR A 119 -20.50 -32.15 0.77
N ALA A 120 -21.18 -31.02 0.98
CA ALA A 120 -22.39 -30.62 0.25
C ALA A 120 -22.19 -30.68 -1.28
N PHE A 121 -21.11 -30.08 -1.79
CA PHE A 121 -20.75 -30.17 -3.21
C PHE A 121 -20.58 -31.61 -3.70
N GLY A 122 -19.99 -32.49 -2.88
CA GLY A 122 -19.87 -33.92 -3.18
C GLY A 122 -21.22 -34.62 -3.29
N LEU A 123 -22.16 -34.31 -2.39
CA LEU A 123 -23.53 -34.85 -2.39
C LEU A 123 -24.31 -34.41 -3.62
N LEU A 124 -24.23 -33.12 -3.97
CA LEU A 124 -24.88 -32.58 -5.17
C LEU A 124 -24.34 -33.19 -6.46
N ARG A 125 -23.04 -33.52 -6.52
CA ARG A 125 -22.48 -34.28 -7.66
C ARG A 125 -23.06 -35.68 -7.76
N THR A 126 -23.24 -36.36 -6.63
CA THR A 126 -23.89 -37.68 -6.59
C THR A 126 -25.35 -37.59 -7.02
N PHE A 127 -26.09 -36.59 -6.53
CA PHE A 127 -27.46 -36.33 -6.94
C PHE A 127 -27.57 -36.05 -8.44
N ALA A 128 -26.73 -35.16 -8.99
CA ALA A 128 -26.70 -34.84 -10.41
C ALA A 128 -26.43 -36.10 -11.26
N ALA A 129 -25.46 -36.92 -10.86
CA ALA A 129 -25.16 -38.18 -11.56
C ALA A 129 -26.34 -39.17 -11.53
N ARG A 130 -27.08 -39.28 -10.41
CA ARG A 130 -28.30 -40.10 -10.31
C ARG A 130 -29.41 -39.61 -11.23
N GLN A 131 -29.51 -38.29 -11.42
CA GLN A 131 -30.50 -37.65 -12.29
C GLN A 131 -30.05 -37.56 -13.77
N GLY A 132 -28.83 -37.97 -14.11
CA GLY A 132 -28.27 -37.80 -15.45
C GLY A 132 -27.94 -36.35 -15.83
N ASN A 133 -27.83 -35.46 -14.83
CA ASN A 133 -27.52 -34.05 -14.99
C ASN A 133 -26.00 -33.79 -14.90
N PRO A 134 -25.49 -32.71 -15.52
CA PRO A 134 -24.10 -32.31 -15.33
C PRO A 134 -23.82 -31.94 -13.85
N PRO A 135 -22.62 -32.27 -13.33
CA PRO A 135 -22.27 -31.98 -11.93
C PRO A 135 -22.21 -30.47 -11.67
N PRO A 136 -22.59 -29.95 -10.47
CA PRO A 136 -22.45 -28.54 -10.10
C PRO A 136 -21.03 -27.99 -10.28
N ARG A 137 -20.95 -26.68 -10.52
CA ARG A 137 -19.73 -25.86 -10.48
C ARG A 137 -19.82 -24.84 -9.35
N LEU A 138 -18.66 -24.42 -8.84
CA LEU A 138 -18.59 -23.36 -7.84
C LEU A 138 -18.60 -21.99 -8.53
N LEU A 139 -19.44 -21.08 -8.03
CA LEU A 139 -19.43 -19.68 -8.42
C LEU A 139 -18.45 -18.91 -7.54
N THR A 140 -17.50 -18.19 -8.16
CA THR A 140 -16.57 -17.36 -7.40
C THR A 140 -17.22 -16.02 -7.02
N GLY A 141 -16.82 -15.46 -5.88
CA GLY A 141 -17.37 -14.18 -5.43
C GLY A 141 -17.19 -13.04 -6.44
N SER A 142 -16.09 -12.98 -7.19
CA SER A 142 -15.91 -11.95 -8.21
C SER A 142 -16.74 -12.19 -9.47
N GLU A 143 -17.05 -13.45 -9.83
CA GLU A 143 -18.00 -13.73 -10.92
C GLU A 143 -19.41 -13.30 -10.53
N GLN A 144 -19.83 -13.64 -9.31
CA GLN A 144 -21.11 -13.20 -8.76
C GLN A 144 -21.20 -11.67 -8.74
N ASP A 145 -20.12 -11.00 -8.34
CA ASP A 145 -20.03 -9.54 -8.28
C ASP A 145 -20.16 -8.86 -9.65
N ILE A 146 -19.58 -9.44 -10.71
CA ILE A 146 -19.73 -8.95 -12.09
C ILE A 146 -21.21 -9.06 -12.52
N VAL A 147 -21.85 -10.21 -12.29
CA VAL A 147 -23.27 -10.41 -12.65
C VAL A 147 -24.17 -9.44 -11.89
N VAL A 148 -23.94 -9.27 -10.58
CA VAL A 148 -24.72 -8.34 -9.76
C VAL A 148 -24.57 -6.89 -10.27
N ARG A 149 -23.34 -6.45 -10.58
CA ARG A 149 -23.12 -5.10 -11.13
C ARG A 149 -23.71 -4.91 -12.53
N GLU A 150 -23.69 -5.94 -13.37
CA GLU A 150 -24.34 -5.93 -14.68
C GLU A 150 -25.86 -5.75 -14.54
N MET A 151 -26.49 -6.51 -13.65
CA MET A 151 -27.92 -6.41 -13.37
C MET A 151 -28.31 -5.07 -12.76
N LEU A 152 -27.53 -4.54 -11.79
CA LEU A 152 -27.77 -3.23 -11.19
C LEU A 152 -27.66 -2.09 -12.21
N ARG A 153 -26.76 -2.20 -13.19
CA ARG A 153 -26.69 -1.26 -14.31
C ARG A 153 -27.92 -1.35 -15.21
N GLY A 154 -28.38 -2.56 -15.53
CA GLY A 154 -29.65 -2.75 -16.25
C GLY A 154 -30.83 -2.13 -15.51
N ASP A 155 -30.95 -2.37 -14.20
CA ASP A 155 -31.97 -1.75 -13.36
C ASP A 155 -31.89 -0.22 -13.42
N LEU A 156 -30.69 0.38 -13.40
CA LEU A 156 -30.51 1.83 -13.53
C LEU A 156 -30.94 2.37 -14.90
N ASP A 157 -30.58 1.66 -15.98
CA ASP A 157 -30.94 2.03 -17.35
C ASP A 157 -32.48 1.99 -17.55
N ASP A 158 -33.16 1.07 -16.86
CA ASP A 158 -34.62 0.94 -16.82
C ASP A 158 -35.31 1.87 -15.78
N GLY A 159 -34.57 2.79 -15.16
CA GLY A 159 -35.10 3.80 -14.22
C GLY A 159 -35.25 3.33 -12.77
N ALA A 160 -34.75 2.14 -12.44
CA ALA A 160 -34.63 1.57 -11.09
C ALA A 160 -35.94 1.54 -10.27
N ALA A 161 -37.07 1.26 -10.92
CA ALA A 161 -38.41 1.35 -10.33
C ALA A 161 -38.63 0.40 -9.13
N ASP A 162 -37.94 -0.75 -9.09
CA ASP A 162 -38.01 -1.70 -7.97
C ASP A 162 -37.19 -1.28 -6.75
N TRP A 163 -36.29 -0.31 -6.91
CA TRP A 163 -35.44 0.18 -5.83
C TRP A 163 -36.03 1.45 -5.21
N PRO A 164 -35.97 1.60 -3.87
CA PRO A 164 -36.28 2.88 -3.23
C PRO A 164 -35.44 4.02 -3.81
N GLU A 165 -36.07 5.15 -4.13
CA GLU A 165 -35.42 6.32 -4.79
C GLU A 165 -34.15 6.78 -4.07
N ARG A 166 -34.13 6.71 -2.73
CA ARG A 166 -32.97 7.06 -1.91
C ARG A 166 -31.71 6.20 -2.18
N LEU A 167 -31.87 5.00 -2.75
CA LEU A 167 -30.79 4.07 -3.06
C LEU A 167 -30.26 4.21 -4.49
N HIS A 168 -30.97 4.92 -5.38
CA HIS A 168 -30.59 5.06 -6.79
C HIS A 168 -29.14 5.56 -6.98
N PRO A 169 -28.64 6.56 -6.23
CA PRO A 169 -27.24 7.00 -6.37
C PRO A 169 -26.21 5.96 -5.92
N ALA A 170 -26.62 4.96 -5.12
CA ALA A 170 -25.75 3.91 -4.61
C ALA A 170 -25.66 2.69 -5.53
N LEU A 171 -26.68 2.43 -6.37
CA LEU A 171 -26.71 1.29 -7.31
C LEU A 171 -25.45 1.14 -8.19
N PRO A 172 -24.81 2.20 -8.72
CA PRO A 172 -23.61 2.04 -9.54
C PRO A 172 -22.33 1.80 -8.72
N ALA A 173 -22.38 1.92 -7.39
CA ALA A 173 -21.21 1.81 -6.53
C ALA A 173 -20.85 0.35 -6.23
N ALA A 174 -19.57 0.00 -6.35
CA ALA A 174 -19.03 -1.31 -6.00
C ALA A 174 -19.43 -1.77 -4.58
N GLY A 175 -19.34 -0.86 -3.60
CA GLY A 175 -19.69 -1.16 -2.22
C GLY A 175 -21.18 -1.45 -2.00
N PHE A 176 -22.07 -1.00 -2.89
CA PHE A 176 -23.49 -1.36 -2.82
C PHE A 176 -23.71 -2.79 -3.33
N ALA A 177 -23.06 -3.17 -4.44
CA ALA A 177 -23.09 -4.54 -4.94
C ALA A 177 -22.52 -5.56 -3.93
N GLU A 178 -21.48 -5.17 -3.18
CA GLU A 178 -20.95 -5.98 -2.07
C GLU A 178 -21.99 -6.17 -0.95
N GLN A 179 -22.65 -5.10 -0.50
CA GLN A 179 -23.70 -5.20 0.53
C GLN A 179 -24.90 -6.03 0.06
N LEU A 180 -25.29 -5.91 -1.21
CA LEU A 180 -26.38 -6.68 -1.79
C LEU A 180 -26.08 -8.18 -1.77
N ARG A 181 -24.87 -8.57 -2.20
CA ARG A 181 -24.43 -9.96 -2.14
C ARG A 181 -24.32 -10.47 -0.71
N ASP A 182 -23.80 -9.67 0.21
CA ASP A 182 -23.72 -10.08 1.62
C ASP A 182 -25.13 -10.29 2.18
N LEU A 183 -26.10 -9.41 1.92
CA LEU A 183 -27.48 -9.60 2.37
C LEU A 183 -28.09 -10.90 1.82
N MET A 184 -27.94 -11.15 0.51
CA MET A 184 -28.41 -12.39 -0.13
C MET A 184 -27.76 -13.62 0.52
N LEU A 185 -26.43 -13.60 0.68
CA LEU A 185 -25.66 -14.67 1.32
C LEU A 185 -26.12 -14.94 2.77
N ARG A 186 -26.30 -13.88 3.59
CA ARG A 186 -26.73 -14.02 4.99
C ARG A 186 -28.16 -14.55 5.11
N ALA A 187 -29.03 -14.26 4.14
CA ALA A 187 -30.38 -14.79 4.04
C ALA A 187 -30.35 -16.30 3.74
N THR A 188 -29.60 -16.72 2.71
CA THR A 188 -29.44 -18.13 2.32
C THR A 188 -28.82 -18.97 3.44
N GLU A 189 -27.80 -18.47 4.15
CA GLU A 189 -27.20 -19.12 5.34
C GLU A 189 -28.17 -19.32 6.52
N ARG A 190 -29.34 -18.68 6.48
CA ARG A 190 -30.43 -18.84 7.46
C ARG A 190 -31.63 -19.58 6.89
N GLY A 191 -31.53 -20.05 5.64
CA GLY A 191 -32.59 -20.77 4.94
C GLY A 191 -33.74 -19.87 4.45
N LEU A 192 -33.47 -18.59 4.19
CA LEU A 192 -34.45 -17.67 3.61
C LEU A 192 -34.26 -17.56 2.10
N GLY A 193 -35.35 -17.73 1.34
CA GLY A 193 -35.39 -17.47 -0.10
C GLY A 193 -35.80 -16.03 -0.45
N PRO A 194 -35.85 -15.69 -1.75
CA PRO A 194 -36.28 -14.38 -2.23
C PRO A 194 -37.67 -13.96 -1.74
N GLU A 195 -38.62 -14.89 -1.72
CA GLU A 195 -40.00 -14.66 -1.28
C GLU A 195 -40.08 -14.37 0.23
N ASP A 196 -39.28 -15.08 1.04
CA ASP A 196 -39.21 -14.85 2.49
C ASP A 196 -38.65 -13.44 2.79
N LEU A 197 -37.64 -13.00 2.03
CA LEU A 197 -37.11 -11.63 2.15
C LEU A 197 -38.16 -10.56 1.80
N ILE A 198 -38.99 -10.82 0.79
CA ILE A 198 -40.11 -9.92 0.43
C ILE A 198 -41.14 -9.86 1.57
N GLU A 199 -41.52 -11.02 2.13
CA GLU A 199 -42.48 -11.09 3.24
C GLU A 199 -41.94 -10.40 4.50
N LEU A 200 -40.67 -10.64 4.86
CA LEU A 200 -40.00 -9.97 5.97
C LEU A 200 -39.92 -8.46 5.74
N GLY A 201 -39.59 -8.03 4.52
CA GLY A 201 -39.57 -6.62 4.14
C GLY A 201 -40.92 -5.94 4.32
N HIS A 202 -42.01 -6.60 3.96
CA HIS A 202 -43.36 -6.09 4.21
C HIS A 202 -43.74 -6.07 5.69
N THR A 203 -43.46 -7.15 6.42
CA THR A 203 -43.82 -7.33 7.83
C THR A 203 -43.10 -6.33 8.73
N HIS A 204 -41.80 -6.12 8.48
CA HIS A 204 -40.93 -5.24 9.27
C HIS A 204 -40.77 -3.84 8.68
N ARG A 205 -41.46 -3.54 7.56
CA ARG A 205 -41.43 -2.24 6.86
C ARG A 205 -40.05 -1.82 6.36
N HIS A 206 -39.30 -2.78 5.82
CA HIS A 206 -38.02 -2.56 5.12
C HIS A 206 -38.23 -2.67 3.60
N PRO A 207 -38.55 -1.56 2.88
CA PRO A 207 -38.74 -1.60 1.43
C PRO A 207 -37.47 -2.01 0.66
N GLU A 208 -36.29 -1.80 1.25
CA GLU A 208 -35.02 -2.30 0.75
C GLU A 208 -34.93 -3.83 0.72
N TRP A 209 -35.51 -4.55 1.69
CA TRP A 209 -35.54 -6.01 1.69
C TRP A 209 -36.49 -6.55 0.62
N VAL A 210 -37.60 -5.85 0.36
CA VAL A 210 -38.50 -6.16 -0.75
C VAL A 210 -37.77 -6.01 -2.09
N ALA A 211 -37.03 -4.91 -2.27
CA ALA A 211 -36.24 -4.66 -3.47
C ALA A 211 -35.15 -5.73 -3.66
N VAL A 212 -34.45 -6.09 -2.58
CA VAL A 212 -33.43 -7.15 -2.59
C VAL A 212 -34.05 -8.51 -2.92
N GLY A 213 -35.20 -8.87 -2.34
CA GLY A 213 -35.87 -10.13 -2.65
C GLY A 213 -36.31 -10.21 -4.11
N ARG A 214 -36.86 -9.12 -4.68
CA ARG A 214 -37.15 -9.06 -6.13
C ARG A 214 -35.90 -9.18 -6.99
N PHE A 215 -34.82 -8.50 -6.60
CA PHE A 215 -33.54 -8.62 -7.28
C PHE A 215 -32.99 -10.06 -7.22
N ALA A 216 -33.03 -10.70 -6.04
CA ALA A 216 -32.60 -12.07 -5.82
C ALA A 216 -33.41 -13.06 -6.67
N GLN A 217 -34.72 -12.88 -6.76
CA GLN A 217 -35.59 -13.69 -7.62
C GLN A 217 -35.19 -13.56 -9.11
N ARG A 218 -34.93 -12.35 -9.60
CA ARG A 218 -34.40 -12.14 -10.96
C ARG A 218 -33.01 -12.75 -11.13
N TYR A 219 -32.16 -12.63 -10.12
CA TYR A 219 -30.80 -13.17 -10.13
C TYR A 219 -30.83 -14.70 -10.29
N GLU A 220 -31.63 -15.40 -9.48
CA GLU A 220 -31.84 -16.84 -9.58
C GLU A 220 -32.37 -17.24 -10.97
N GLN A 221 -33.36 -16.50 -11.51
CA GLN A 221 -33.90 -16.74 -12.86
C GLN A 221 -32.83 -16.55 -13.95
N ILE A 222 -32.01 -15.50 -13.88
CA ILE A 222 -30.93 -15.27 -14.84
C ILE A 222 -29.87 -16.36 -14.73
N MET A 223 -29.54 -16.83 -13.52
CA MET A 223 -28.64 -17.96 -13.32
C MET A 223 -29.22 -19.27 -13.89
N MET A 224 -30.51 -19.51 -13.70
CA MET A 224 -31.24 -20.64 -14.32
C MET A 224 -31.39 -20.52 -15.85
N LEU A 225 -31.44 -19.32 -16.41
CA LEU A 225 -31.47 -19.12 -17.87
C LEU A 225 -30.09 -19.19 -18.50
N ARG A 226 -29.05 -18.65 -17.86
CA ARG A 226 -27.65 -18.86 -18.30
C ARG A 226 -27.28 -20.35 -18.32
N TRP A 227 -27.99 -21.17 -17.56
CA TRP A 227 -27.93 -22.63 -17.62
C TRP A 227 -28.57 -23.23 -18.89
N SER A 228 -29.67 -22.67 -19.39
CA SER A 228 -30.47 -23.28 -20.47
C SER A 228 -29.98 -22.95 -21.88
N VAL A 229 -29.18 -21.88 -22.05
CA VAL A 229 -28.60 -21.47 -23.34
C VAL A 229 -27.33 -22.26 -23.64
N GLY A 230 -27.48 -23.55 -23.94
CA GLY A 230 -26.37 -24.47 -24.26
C GLY A 230 -26.77 -25.78 -24.92
N MET A 231 -28.04 -25.94 -25.29
CA MET A 231 -28.67 -27.21 -25.70
C MET A 231 -28.07 -27.88 -26.96
N ASP A 232 -27.17 -27.22 -27.70
CA ASP A 232 -26.50 -27.77 -28.89
C ASP A 232 -25.12 -28.42 -28.60
N VAL A 233 -24.67 -28.43 -27.34
CA VAL A 233 -23.42 -29.09 -26.91
C VAL A 233 -23.73 -30.10 -25.79
N PRO A 234 -23.41 -31.40 -25.94
CA PRO A 234 -23.74 -32.47 -24.97
C PRO A 234 -23.13 -32.32 -23.55
N GLU A 235 -22.45 -31.20 -23.25
CA GLU A 235 -21.72 -30.93 -22.01
C GLU A 235 -22.08 -29.56 -21.38
N ALA A 236 -23.10 -28.85 -21.89
CA ALA A 236 -23.53 -27.54 -21.39
C ALA A 236 -24.68 -27.67 -20.36
N THR A 237 -24.71 -27.02 -19.21
CA THR A 237 -23.74 -26.26 -18.40
C THR A 237 -24.13 -26.51 -16.95
N ALA A 238 -23.19 -26.97 -16.13
CA ALA A 238 -23.35 -27.27 -14.70
C ALA A 238 -24.02 -26.14 -13.86
N PRO A 239 -24.77 -26.47 -12.79
CA PRO A 239 -25.33 -25.48 -11.88
C PRO A 239 -24.21 -24.68 -11.22
N ALA A 240 -24.22 -23.36 -11.35
CA ALA A 240 -23.26 -22.49 -10.69
C ALA A 240 -23.78 -22.12 -9.31
N LEU A 241 -23.17 -22.67 -8.27
CA LEU A 241 -23.61 -22.43 -6.89
C LEU A 241 -22.50 -21.74 -6.10
N ASP A 242 -22.85 -20.72 -5.35
CA ASP A 242 -22.00 -20.14 -4.32
C ASP A 242 -21.95 -21.02 -3.07
N ALA A 243 -21.18 -20.62 -2.06
CA ALA A 243 -20.98 -21.44 -0.86
C ALA A 243 -22.29 -21.68 -0.08
N ALA A 244 -23.14 -20.67 0.11
CA ALA A 244 -24.36 -20.83 0.88
C ALA A 244 -25.39 -21.66 0.10
N GLU A 245 -25.51 -21.40 -1.21
CA GLU A 245 -26.40 -22.13 -2.12
C GLU A 245 -26.08 -23.64 -2.16
N LEU A 246 -24.83 -24.07 -1.96
CA LEU A 246 -24.48 -25.49 -1.88
C LEU A 246 -25.23 -26.23 -0.75
N VAL A 247 -25.36 -25.59 0.41
CA VAL A 247 -26.01 -26.22 1.57
C VAL A 247 -27.51 -26.29 1.33
N THR A 248 -28.09 -25.19 0.83
CA THR A 248 -29.52 -25.10 0.48
C THR A 248 -29.90 -26.13 -0.57
N ALA A 249 -29.19 -26.16 -1.71
CA ALA A 249 -29.44 -27.12 -2.77
C ALA A 249 -29.26 -28.58 -2.29
N THR A 250 -28.37 -28.84 -1.33
CA THR A 250 -28.19 -30.20 -0.76
C THR A 250 -29.40 -30.62 0.06
N LEU A 251 -29.94 -29.71 0.89
CA LEU A 251 -31.14 -29.99 1.68
C LEU A 251 -32.37 -30.16 0.79
N GLU A 252 -32.50 -29.37 -0.27
CA GLU A 252 -33.53 -29.54 -1.30
C GLU A 252 -33.38 -30.87 -2.04
N ALA A 253 -32.15 -31.26 -2.40
CA ALA A 253 -31.87 -32.54 -3.04
C ALA A 253 -32.27 -33.73 -2.15
N PHE A 254 -32.09 -33.63 -0.83
CA PHE A 254 -32.58 -34.64 0.12
C PHE A 254 -34.11 -34.72 0.19
N HIS A 255 -34.79 -33.60 -0.02
CA HIS A 255 -36.26 -33.60 -0.11
C HIS A 255 -36.74 -34.19 -1.44
N ALA A 256 -36.05 -33.88 -2.55
CA ALA A 256 -36.37 -34.36 -3.89
C ALA A 256 -36.04 -35.86 -4.10
N ASP A 257 -34.94 -36.35 -3.52
CA ASP A 257 -34.54 -37.77 -3.53
C ASP A 257 -34.30 -38.25 -2.08
N PRO A 258 -35.35 -38.71 -1.37
CA PRO A 258 -35.22 -39.25 -0.02
C PRO A 258 -34.29 -40.47 0.08
N GLU A 259 -34.09 -41.22 -1.01
CA GLU A 259 -33.16 -42.34 -1.04
C GLU A 259 -31.70 -41.88 -0.96
N LEU A 260 -31.37 -40.69 -1.47
CA LEU A 260 -30.04 -40.10 -1.33
C LEU A 260 -29.70 -39.90 0.15
N LEU A 261 -30.63 -39.32 0.92
CA LEU A 261 -30.43 -39.10 2.36
C LEU A 261 -30.37 -40.43 3.12
N ALA A 262 -31.24 -41.39 2.78
CA ALA A 262 -31.23 -42.72 3.40
C ALA A 262 -29.89 -43.44 3.15
N ALA A 263 -29.43 -43.47 1.89
CA ALA A 263 -28.16 -44.09 1.51
C ALA A 263 -26.96 -43.45 2.23
N GLU A 264 -26.96 -42.12 2.38
CA GLU A 264 -25.89 -41.43 3.11
C GLU A 264 -25.94 -41.69 4.63
N ARG A 265 -27.13 -41.75 5.23
CA ARG A 265 -27.30 -42.12 6.64
C ARG A 265 -26.88 -43.56 6.92
N ASP A 266 -27.13 -44.49 5.99
CA ASP A 266 -26.71 -45.88 6.11
C ASP A 266 -25.19 -46.04 5.93
N ARG A 267 -24.59 -45.20 5.09
CA ARG A 267 -23.14 -45.18 4.83
C ARG A 267 -22.35 -44.65 6.04
N LEU A 268 -22.86 -43.62 6.72
CA LEU A 268 -22.17 -42.94 7.81
C LEU A 268 -22.43 -43.64 9.16
N ARG A 269 -21.36 -44.01 9.86
CA ARG A 269 -21.40 -44.53 11.23
C ARG A 269 -20.94 -43.52 12.28
N THR A 270 -20.13 -42.55 11.87
CA THR A 270 -19.59 -41.53 12.77
C THR A 270 -19.51 -40.19 12.06
N ILE A 271 -20.00 -39.13 12.70
CA ILE A 271 -19.93 -37.75 12.22
C ILE A 271 -19.27 -36.90 13.30
N LEU A 272 -18.11 -36.32 13.02
CA LEU A 272 -17.33 -35.50 13.94
C LEU A 272 -17.28 -34.07 13.41
N ALA A 273 -17.92 -33.12 14.09
CA ALA A 273 -17.88 -31.70 13.72
C ALA A 273 -16.90 -30.95 14.62
N ASP A 274 -15.84 -30.41 14.03
CA ASP A 274 -14.86 -29.54 14.69
C ASP A 274 -15.18 -28.05 14.45
N ASP A 275 -14.79 -27.19 15.38
CA ASP A 275 -15.04 -25.75 15.35
C ASP A 275 -16.50 -25.38 15.08
N ALA A 276 -17.45 -26.10 15.70
CA ALA A 276 -18.88 -25.95 15.39
C ALA A 276 -19.43 -24.54 15.70
N GLN A 277 -18.73 -23.73 16.52
CA GLN A 277 -19.07 -22.32 16.77
C GLN A 277 -18.98 -21.41 15.53
N HIS A 278 -18.41 -21.93 14.43
CA HIS A 278 -18.27 -21.22 13.16
C HIS A 278 -19.28 -21.63 12.10
N LEU A 279 -20.18 -22.57 12.41
CA LEU A 279 -21.23 -23.00 11.48
C LEU A 279 -22.30 -21.92 11.36
N ASP A 280 -22.80 -21.70 10.16
CA ASP A 280 -24.06 -21.00 9.94
C ASP A 280 -25.25 -21.90 10.31
N PRO A 281 -26.44 -21.32 10.57
CA PRO A 281 -27.63 -22.09 10.94
C PRO A 281 -28.04 -23.14 9.89
N HIS A 282 -27.88 -22.87 8.60
CA HIS A 282 -28.28 -23.80 7.56
C HIS A 282 -27.32 -25.00 7.45
N ALA A 283 -26.01 -24.78 7.62
CA ALA A 283 -25.01 -25.84 7.77
C ALA A 283 -25.29 -26.73 8.99
N ALA A 284 -25.75 -26.15 10.10
CA ALA A 284 -26.18 -26.93 11.26
C ALA A 284 -27.38 -27.84 10.94
N THR A 285 -28.35 -27.36 10.14
CA THR A 285 -29.46 -28.17 9.65
C THR A 285 -29.00 -29.35 8.80
N LEU A 286 -28.00 -29.16 7.93
CA LEU A 286 -27.39 -30.27 7.17
C LEU A 286 -26.77 -31.32 8.09
N ILE A 287 -26.02 -30.91 9.12
CA ILE A 287 -25.45 -31.84 10.10
C ILE A 287 -26.55 -32.57 10.87
N ARG A 288 -27.64 -31.88 11.26
CA ARG A 288 -28.80 -32.51 11.90
C ARG A 288 -29.48 -33.53 11.01
N ALA A 289 -29.66 -33.20 9.73
CA ALA A 289 -30.23 -34.11 8.74
C ALA A 289 -29.39 -35.40 8.62
N LEU A 290 -28.07 -35.28 8.50
CA LEU A 290 -27.18 -36.45 8.43
C LEU A 290 -27.13 -37.23 9.75
N GLY A 291 -26.98 -36.53 10.88
CA GLY A 291 -26.80 -37.13 12.20
C GLY A 291 -28.05 -37.72 12.85
N SER A 292 -29.24 -37.48 12.29
CA SER A 292 -30.49 -38.12 12.74
C SER A 292 -30.62 -39.60 12.32
N GLY A 293 -29.66 -40.13 11.55
CA GLY A 293 -29.54 -41.54 11.23
C GLY A 293 -29.00 -42.37 12.40
N GLY A 294 -28.34 -43.51 12.11
CA GLY A 294 -27.70 -44.35 13.13
C GLY A 294 -26.26 -43.93 13.49
N ALA A 295 -25.78 -42.79 13.01
CA ALA A 295 -24.39 -42.37 13.18
C ALA A 295 -24.14 -41.76 14.58
N THR A 296 -23.03 -42.15 15.22
CA THR A 296 -22.55 -41.42 16.40
C THR A 296 -22.08 -40.02 15.98
N THR A 297 -22.79 -38.99 16.43
CA THR A 297 -22.50 -37.59 16.08
C THR A 297 -21.84 -36.87 17.27
N VAL A 298 -20.69 -36.23 17.05
CA VAL A 298 -19.96 -35.45 18.06
C VAL A 298 -19.79 -34.02 17.58
N ILE A 299 -20.22 -33.05 18.39
CA ILE A 299 -20.11 -31.62 18.13
C ILE A 299 -19.08 -31.03 19.11
N ALA A 300 -17.88 -30.72 18.60
CA ALA A 300 -16.82 -30.11 19.41
C ALA A 300 -16.74 -28.60 19.14
N ALA A 301 -16.71 -27.79 20.21
CA ALA A 301 -16.73 -26.34 20.07
C ALA A 301 -16.13 -25.56 21.25
N ASP A 302 -15.85 -24.29 20.97
CA ASP A 302 -15.60 -23.23 21.95
C ASP A 302 -16.47 -22.01 21.58
N PRO A 303 -17.68 -21.87 22.17
CA PRO A 303 -18.57 -20.74 21.88
C PRO A 303 -17.94 -19.36 22.12
N ASP A 304 -16.95 -19.25 23.00
CA ASP A 304 -16.24 -18.00 23.27
C ASP A 304 -15.21 -17.65 22.18
N GLN A 305 -14.93 -18.57 21.26
CA GLN A 305 -14.12 -18.33 20.06
C GLN A 305 -14.94 -18.16 18.79
N SER A 306 -16.26 -17.90 18.87
CA SER A 306 -17.03 -17.51 17.69
C SER A 306 -16.63 -16.10 17.25
N VAL A 307 -15.77 -16.01 16.23
CA VAL A 307 -15.20 -14.76 15.68
C VAL A 307 -15.54 -14.53 14.21
N TYR A 308 -16.48 -15.31 13.67
CA TYR A 308 -16.89 -15.25 12.25
C TYR A 308 -18.38 -14.89 12.12
N THR A 309 -18.95 -14.21 13.11
CA THR A 309 -20.36 -13.78 13.09
C THR A 309 -20.69 -12.89 11.90
N PHE A 310 -19.78 -11.98 11.55
CA PHE A 310 -19.86 -11.16 10.32
C PHE A 310 -19.74 -11.97 9.02
N ARG A 311 -19.35 -13.26 9.11
CA ARG A 311 -19.38 -14.24 8.02
C ARG A 311 -20.44 -15.32 8.25
N GLY A 312 -21.50 -14.99 8.98
CA GLY A 312 -22.69 -15.84 9.07
C GLY A 312 -22.66 -16.87 10.17
N ALA A 313 -21.51 -17.06 10.82
CA ALA A 313 -21.39 -18.02 11.92
C ALA A 313 -22.33 -17.69 13.07
N ASP A 314 -22.91 -18.74 13.66
CA ASP A 314 -23.80 -18.66 14.80
C ASP A 314 -23.39 -19.67 15.87
N SER A 315 -23.01 -19.18 17.05
CA SER A 315 -22.57 -20.04 18.15
C SER A 315 -23.71 -20.77 18.86
N ARG A 316 -24.99 -20.47 18.58
CA ARG A 316 -26.14 -21.08 19.28
C ARG A 316 -26.15 -22.59 19.13
N PHE A 317 -25.95 -23.10 17.92
CA PHE A 317 -25.88 -24.55 17.68
C PHE A 317 -24.71 -25.21 18.44
N ALA A 318 -23.57 -24.54 18.53
CA ALA A 318 -22.42 -25.04 19.27
C ALA A 318 -22.63 -25.01 20.80
N ALA A 319 -23.26 -23.95 21.30
CA ALA A 319 -23.57 -23.75 22.71
C ALA A 319 -24.64 -24.73 23.20
N ASP A 320 -25.64 -25.01 22.36
CA ASP A 320 -26.65 -26.03 22.64
C ASP A 320 -27.13 -26.71 21.34
N PRO A 321 -26.59 -27.88 20.99
CA PRO A 321 -27.02 -28.65 19.83
C PRO A 321 -28.25 -29.54 20.15
N ASP A 322 -28.97 -29.31 21.24
CA ASP A 322 -29.99 -30.21 21.80
C ASP A 322 -29.41 -31.57 22.23
N ALA A 323 -28.21 -31.56 22.81
CA ALA A 323 -27.57 -32.77 23.35
C ALA A 323 -28.24 -33.20 24.67
N PRO A 324 -28.48 -34.51 24.86
CA PRO A 324 -28.85 -35.07 26.17
C PRO A 324 -27.81 -34.75 27.24
N ASP A 325 -28.24 -34.56 28.50
CA ASP A 325 -27.35 -34.17 29.60
C ASP A 325 -26.21 -35.18 29.85
N ASP A 326 -26.47 -36.48 29.67
CA ASP A 326 -25.48 -37.57 29.79
C ASP A 326 -24.46 -37.59 28.63
N ARG A 327 -24.68 -36.79 27.59
CA ARG A 327 -23.81 -36.66 26.41
C ARG A 327 -23.14 -35.28 26.31
N ARG A 328 -23.15 -34.49 27.39
CA ARG A 328 -22.45 -33.20 27.47
C ARG A 328 -21.13 -33.34 28.24
N ILE A 329 -20.01 -33.06 27.57
CA ILE A 329 -18.66 -33.20 28.11
C ILE A 329 -17.94 -31.85 28.07
N THR A 330 -17.22 -31.51 29.14
CA THR A 330 -16.42 -30.28 29.24
C THR A 330 -14.94 -30.58 29.48
N LEU A 331 -14.09 -30.23 28.52
CA LEU A 331 -12.64 -30.34 28.63
C LEU A 331 -12.06 -29.12 29.36
N ARG A 332 -11.44 -29.34 30.52
CA ARG A 332 -10.87 -28.26 31.37
C ARG A 332 -9.35 -28.13 31.31
N ARG A 333 -8.63 -29.20 30.99
CA ARG A 333 -7.17 -29.21 31.01
C ARG A 333 -6.60 -28.56 29.76
N ASN A 334 -5.74 -27.55 29.91
CA ASN A 334 -4.98 -26.98 28.80
C ASN A 334 -3.73 -27.83 28.52
N HIS A 335 -3.59 -28.29 27.27
CA HIS A 335 -2.45 -29.09 26.82
C HIS A 335 -1.46 -28.31 25.95
N ARG A 336 -1.79 -27.05 25.62
CA ARG A 336 -1.07 -26.24 24.62
C ARG A 336 -0.23 -25.14 25.24
N SER A 337 -0.84 -24.33 26.10
CA SER A 337 -0.28 -23.06 26.58
C SER A 337 0.22 -23.18 28.02
N THR A 338 1.22 -22.38 28.38
CA THR A 338 1.69 -22.29 29.76
C THR A 338 0.61 -21.71 30.69
N PRO A 339 0.67 -21.97 32.00
CA PRO A 339 -0.32 -21.48 32.96
C PRO A 339 -0.54 -19.96 32.90
N ALA A 340 0.54 -19.17 32.73
CA ALA A 340 0.45 -17.72 32.62
C ALA A 340 -0.38 -17.25 31.41
N ILE A 341 -0.24 -17.92 30.25
CA ILE A 341 -1.02 -17.60 29.06
C ILE A 341 -2.48 -18.06 29.22
N GLN A 342 -2.70 -19.18 29.90
CA GLN A 342 -4.05 -19.65 30.22
C GLN A 342 -4.78 -18.64 31.12
N GLU A 343 -4.11 -18.11 32.15
CA GLU A 343 -4.70 -17.12 33.05
C GLU A 343 -5.15 -15.86 32.30
N VAL A 344 -4.35 -15.38 31.34
CA VAL A 344 -4.73 -14.28 30.44
C VAL A 344 -6.01 -14.61 29.65
N ALA A 345 -6.08 -15.82 29.09
CA ALA A 345 -7.26 -16.26 28.34
C ALA A 345 -8.50 -16.34 29.24
N ASP A 346 -8.36 -16.88 30.45
CA ASP A 346 -9.46 -17.01 31.42
C ASP A 346 -9.95 -15.63 31.89
N ARG A 347 -9.05 -14.66 32.12
CA ARG A 347 -9.41 -13.26 32.42
C ARG A 347 -10.22 -12.61 31.31
N ILE A 348 -9.78 -12.72 30.05
CA ILE A 348 -10.53 -12.19 28.90
C ILE A 348 -11.90 -12.88 28.80
N ALA A 349 -11.95 -14.22 28.92
CA ALA A 349 -13.19 -14.99 28.80
C ALA A 349 -14.21 -14.66 29.91
N SER A 350 -13.75 -14.37 31.14
CA SER A 350 -14.60 -13.98 32.27
C SER A 350 -15.41 -12.69 32.01
N ARG A 351 -14.95 -11.83 31.10
CA ARG A 351 -15.60 -10.55 30.73
C ARG A 351 -16.54 -10.69 29.53
N LEU A 352 -16.65 -11.88 28.94
CA LEU A 352 -17.63 -12.16 27.88
C LEU A 352 -19.04 -12.30 28.47
N PRO A 353 -20.08 -11.87 27.74
CA PRO A 353 -21.45 -11.99 28.21
C PRO A 353 -21.86 -13.45 28.44
N GLY A 354 -22.82 -13.66 29.34
CA GLY A 354 -23.37 -14.97 29.72
C GLY A 354 -22.49 -15.75 30.70
N SER A 355 -22.97 -16.92 31.12
CA SER A 355 -22.23 -17.89 31.94
C SER A 355 -22.07 -19.19 31.14
N ALA A 356 -20.88 -19.43 30.58
CA ALA A 356 -20.62 -20.65 29.82
C ALA A 356 -19.91 -21.70 30.70
N THR A 357 -20.41 -22.94 30.69
CA THR A 357 -19.97 -24.05 31.54
C THR A 357 -18.50 -24.46 31.35
N HIS A 358 -17.97 -24.20 30.16
CA HIS A 358 -16.59 -24.50 29.77
C HIS A 358 -15.57 -23.43 30.19
N ARG A 359 -16.02 -22.27 30.67
CA ARG A 359 -15.11 -21.24 31.20
C ARG A 359 -14.49 -21.71 32.51
N THR A 360 -13.21 -21.42 32.69
CA THR A 360 -12.53 -21.59 33.97
C THR A 360 -12.53 -20.23 34.67
N PRO A 361 -12.91 -20.15 35.96
CA PRO A 361 -12.74 -18.90 36.70
C PRO A 361 -11.24 -18.54 36.76
N PRO A 362 -10.87 -17.25 36.71
CA PRO A 362 -9.50 -16.82 36.92
C PRO A 362 -9.00 -17.37 38.27
N SER A 363 -7.74 -17.79 38.33
CA SER A 363 -7.12 -18.17 39.60
C SER A 363 -7.00 -16.95 40.50
N ASP A 364 -7.67 -16.95 41.66
CA ASP A 364 -7.54 -15.90 42.67
C ASP A 364 -6.09 -15.87 43.22
N PRO A 365 -5.30 -14.81 42.93
CA PRO A 365 -3.92 -14.72 43.39
C PRO A 365 -3.82 -14.69 44.92
N GLN A 366 -4.84 -14.16 45.60
CA GLN A 366 -4.88 -14.03 47.07
C GLN A 366 -5.13 -15.36 47.76
N ARG A 367 -5.86 -16.30 47.14
CA ARG A 367 -5.99 -17.68 47.66
C ARG A 367 -4.69 -18.46 47.57
N GLY A 368 -3.90 -18.25 46.51
CA GLY A 368 -2.59 -18.89 46.35
C GLY A 368 -1.61 -18.48 47.45
N SER A 369 -1.50 -17.18 47.75
CA SER A 369 -0.64 -16.69 48.83
C SER A 369 -1.17 -17.07 50.20
N ALA A 370 -2.48 -16.97 50.46
CA ALA A 370 -3.06 -17.35 51.74
C ALA A 370 -2.91 -18.86 52.03
N THR A 371 -2.99 -19.71 51.01
CA THR A 371 -2.77 -21.16 51.17
C THR A 371 -1.29 -21.47 51.35
N ALA A 372 -0.40 -20.80 50.62
CA ALA A 372 1.05 -20.96 50.76
C ALA A 372 1.58 -20.39 52.09
N ASP A 373 0.99 -19.30 52.59
CA ASP A 373 1.27 -18.71 53.90
C ASP A 373 0.66 -19.56 55.01
N PHE A 374 -0.54 -20.12 54.83
CA PHE A 374 -1.12 -21.10 55.76
C PHE A 374 -0.29 -22.39 55.83
N LEU A 375 0.21 -22.90 54.70
CA LEU A 375 1.07 -24.08 54.67
C LEU A 375 2.47 -23.79 55.22
N ARG A 376 3.01 -22.57 55.02
CA ARG A 376 4.23 -22.11 55.70
C ARG A 376 4.02 -21.98 57.20
N GLN A 377 2.92 -21.36 57.62
CA GLN A 377 2.52 -21.21 59.03
C GLN A 377 2.33 -22.59 59.68
N LEU A 378 1.67 -23.52 59.00
CA LEU A 378 1.48 -24.90 59.47
C LEU A 378 2.81 -25.66 59.54
N ALA A 379 3.70 -25.47 58.56
CA ALA A 379 5.04 -26.06 58.58
C ALA A 379 5.92 -25.46 59.68
N ASP A 380 5.81 -24.16 59.93
CA ASP A 380 6.50 -23.44 61.00
C ASP A 380 5.94 -23.84 62.38
N ASP A 381 4.63 -24.01 62.50
CA ASP A 381 3.95 -24.47 63.72
C ASP A 381 4.30 -25.94 64.04
N LEU A 382 4.44 -26.79 63.01
CA LEU A 382 4.92 -28.17 63.14
C LEU A 382 6.42 -28.25 63.42
N ALA A 383 7.24 -27.34 62.89
CA ALA A 383 8.67 -27.26 63.15
C ALA A 383 9.00 -26.70 64.54
N ASN A 384 8.15 -25.80 65.07
CA ASN A 384 8.37 -25.13 66.36
C ASN A 384 7.72 -25.84 67.56
N GLY A 385 7.13 -27.03 67.37
CA GLY A 385 6.81 -27.95 68.48
C GLY A 385 5.79 -27.43 69.51
N ASN A 386 4.93 -26.47 69.17
CA ASN A 386 3.87 -26.00 70.08
C ASN A 386 2.56 -26.76 69.84
N GLY A 387 2.54 -28.01 70.30
CA GLY A 387 1.34 -28.84 70.35
C GLY A 387 0.60 -28.74 71.68
N GLY A 388 -0.42 -27.87 71.75
CA GLY A 388 -1.68 -28.05 72.51
C GLY A 388 -1.83 -27.32 73.88
N PRO A 389 -3.03 -27.38 74.51
CA PRO A 389 -4.40 -27.30 73.96
C PRO A 389 -5.30 -26.32 74.76
N THR A 390 -6.31 -25.68 74.15
CA THR A 390 -7.50 -25.18 74.89
C THR A 390 -8.79 -25.20 74.05
N ASN A 391 -9.80 -25.84 74.63
CA ASN A 391 -11.26 -25.83 74.38
C ASN A 391 -11.80 -24.53 73.73
N GLY A 392 -12.81 -24.49 72.85
CA GLY A 392 -13.93 -25.40 72.61
C GLY A 392 -15.24 -24.70 72.96
N SER A 393 -15.93 -24.12 71.96
CA SER A 393 -17.41 -23.90 71.95
C SER A 393 -17.83 -23.17 70.66
N GLY A 394 -18.59 -23.87 69.81
CA GLY A 394 -19.25 -23.28 68.64
C GLY A 394 -20.46 -22.43 69.00
N PRO A 395 -21.22 -21.98 67.98
CA PRO A 395 -22.65 -22.21 68.08
C PRO A 395 -23.28 -22.72 66.77
N THR A 396 -24.36 -23.45 67.00
CA THR A 396 -25.26 -24.15 66.10
C THR A 396 -26.39 -23.27 65.56
N ASN A 397 -27.01 -23.75 64.47
CA ASN A 397 -28.27 -23.31 63.86
C ASN A 397 -29.45 -23.12 64.84
N GLY A 398 -30.40 -22.25 64.47
CA GLY A 398 -31.72 -22.15 65.12
C GLY A 398 -32.70 -21.11 64.53
N SER A 399 -33.52 -21.59 63.59
CA SER A 399 -34.92 -21.30 63.21
C SER A 399 -35.80 -20.22 63.90
N GLY A 400 -36.53 -19.45 63.07
CA GLY A 400 -37.98 -19.14 63.17
C GLY A 400 -38.43 -17.76 63.71
N PRO A 401 -39.73 -17.34 63.60
CA PRO A 401 -40.66 -17.40 62.45
C PRO A 401 -41.57 -16.13 62.25
N ALA A 402 -42.33 -16.13 61.14
CA ALA A 402 -43.74 -15.65 60.95
C ALA A 402 -44.17 -14.16 60.82
N ASN A 403 -45.06 -13.98 59.83
CA ASN A 403 -46.17 -13.01 59.63
C ASN A 403 -45.83 -11.54 59.31
N GLY A 404 -46.47 -10.86 58.34
CA GLY A 404 -47.57 -11.20 57.43
C GLY A 404 -48.18 -9.92 56.87
N GLY A 405 -48.76 -9.98 55.65
CA GLY A 405 -49.83 -9.07 55.23
C GLY A 405 -49.59 -8.22 53.97
N GLY A 406 -50.40 -8.47 52.92
CA GLY A 406 -51.06 -7.40 52.17
C GLY A 406 -50.55 -7.01 50.77
N ARG A 407 -51.12 -7.61 49.72
CA ARG A 407 -51.35 -7.02 48.38
C ARG A 407 -52.46 -5.93 48.45
N PRO A 408 -52.86 -5.18 47.38
CA PRO A 408 -52.33 -5.02 45.99
C PRO A 408 -52.30 -3.55 45.43
N ALA A 409 -51.73 -3.41 44.22
CA ALA A 409 -52.09 -2.55 43.07
C ALA A 409 -52.67 -1.11 43.17
N SER A 410 -52.15 -0.29 42.23
CA SER A 410 -52.80 0.76 41.41
C SER A 410 -52.73 2.25 41.80
N ALA A 411 -52.23 3.01 40.81
CA ALA A 411 -52.60 4.34 40.30
C ALA A 411 -52.48 5.64 41.14
N ASP A 412 -52.07 6.67 40.38
CA ASP A 412 -52.24 8.12 40.53
C ASP A 412 -51.24 8.98 41.34
N GLY A 413 -50.56 9.87 40.60
CA GLY A 413 -50.63 11.32 40.83
C GLY A 413 -49.47 12.03 41.53
N LEU A 414 -48.69 12.82 40.75
CA LEU A 414 -48.25 14.22 40.98
C LEU A 414 -47.69 14.60 42.38
N VAL A 415 -46.50 15.20 42.57
CA VAL A 415 -46.05 16.53 42.11
C VAL A 415 -44.52 16.72 42.38
N ALA A 416 -43.81 17.15 41.33
CA ALA A 416 -42.75 18.17 41.16
C ALA A 416 -41.50 18.37 42.06
N ASN A 417 -40.45 18.76 41.31
CA ASN A 417 -39.23 19.54 41.59
C ASN A 417 -37.97 18.75 41.99
N GLY A 418 -36.84 18.87 41.30
CA GLY A 418 -36.50 19.75 40.18
C GLY A 418 -35.22 19.32 39.45
N ASP A 419 -35.19 19.74 38.19
CA ASP A 419 -34.18 19.55 37.15
C ASP A 419 -32.81 20.14 37.51
N THR A 420 -31.74 19.63 36.88
CA THR A 420 -31.06 20.37 35.79
C THR A 420 -29.91 19.55 35.18
N HIS A 421 -30.21 18.92 34.04
CA HIS A 421 -29.30 18.98 32.89
C HIS A 421 -29.60 20.31 32.15
N PRO A 422 -28.69 20.82 31.30
CA PRO A 422 -28.93 20.56 29.88
C PRO A 422 -27.68 20.41 29.01
N ARG A 423 -27.99 19.88 27.83
CA ARG A 423 -27.15 19.62 26.67
C ARG A 423 -27.00 20.87 25.77
N HIS A 424 -26.12 20.69 24.79
CA HIS A 424 -26.25 21.02 23.36
C HIS A 424 -25.44 22.18 22.75
N SER A 425 -25.01 21.84 21.53
CA SER A 425 -24.91 22.62 20.29
C SER A 425 -23.69 23.51 20.11
N GLY A 426 -23.09 23.39 18.93
CA GLY A 426 -22.01 24.26 18.47
C GLY A 426 -22.54 25.45 17.69
N ALA A 427 -21.66 26.42 17.47
CA ALA A 427 -21.56 27.30 16.32
C ALA A 427 -20.50 28.36 16.64
N LEU A 428 -19.63 28.66 15.67
CA LEU A 428 -18.73 29.82 15.68
C LEU A 428 -19.55 31.13 15.73
N PRO A 429 -18.98 32.24 16.23
CA PRO A 429 -18.43 33.21 15.28
C PRO A 429 -17.17 33.98 15.76
N ALA A 430 -16.55 34.64 14.79
CA ALA A 430 -15.42 35.54 14.89
C ALA A 430 -15.76 36.91 15.49
N GLY A 431 -14.73 37.58 16.02
CA GLY A 431 -14.55 39.04 15.89
C GLY A 431 -14.60 39.88 17.17
N ILE A 432 -13.56 40.73 17.30
CA ILE A 432 -13.52 42.10 17.86
C ILE A 432 -12.66 42.30 19.15
N HIS A 433 -11.49 42.91 18.88
CA HIS A 433 -10.63 43.89 19.59
C HIS A 433 -9.95 43.62 20.96
N ASP A 434 -8.63 43.43 20.87
CA ASP A 434 -7.56 44.40 21.22
C ASP A 434 -7.82 45.41 22.36
N THR A 435 -7.13 45.18 23.49
CA THR A 435 -6.21 46.08 24.23
C THR A 435 -6.31 45.84 25.74
N ASP A 436 -5.22 45.35 26.36
CA ASP A 436 -4.58 46.01 27.50
C ASP A 436 -3.31 45.25 27.89
N VAL A 437 -2.19 45.86 27.53
CA VAL A 437 -0.83 45.51 27.93
C VAL A 437 -0.54 46.23 29.25
N ASP A 438 -0.25 45.48 30.30
CA ASP A 438 0.44 46.00 31.49
C ASP A 438 1.90 45.49 31.50
N PRO A 439 2.91 46.35 31.24
CA PRO A 439 4.31 45.96 31.17
C PRO A 439 4.98 46.18 32.53
N GLY A 440 5.11 45.13 33.36
CA GLY A 440 5.60 45.41 34.71
C GLY A 440 5.93 44.27 35.65
N ARG A 441 6.53 43.16 35.22
CA ARG A 441 7.24 42.29 36.17
C ARG A 441 8.32 41.42 35.52
N LYS A 442 9.59 41.83 35.68
CA LYS A 442 10.77 40.97 35.48
C LYS A 442 10.87 39.97 36.64
N PRO A 443 11.03 38.67 36.41
CA PRO A 443 11.69 37.80 37.36
C PRO A 443 13.19 37.76 37.06
N ALA A 444 13.97 37.98 38.12
CA ALA A 444 15.41 37.97 38.12
C ALA A 444 16.00 36.56 38.07
N GLY A 445 17.14 36.42 37.40
CA GLY A 445 18.28 35.62 37.89
C GLY A 445 18.23 34.11 37.67
N SER A 446 18.56 33.65 36.46
CA SER A 446 19.15 32.33 36.26
C SER A 446 20.59 32.32 36.79
N THR A 447 20.78 31.81 38.01
CA THR A 447 22.10 31.40 38.49
C THR A 447 22.26 29.91 38.21
N GLY A 448 23.40 29.57 37.61
CA GLY A 448 23.74 28.21 37.21
C GLY A 448 23.74 27.26 38.40
N GLY A 449 22.98 26.18 38.27
CA GLY A 449 23.06 24.99 39.10
C GLY A 449 23.54 23.83 38.23
N ALA A 450 24.70 23.30 38.57
CA ALA A 450 25.39 22.23 37.87
C ALA A 450 24.48 21.04 37.54
N LEU A 451 24.56 20.57 36.29
CA LEU A 451 24.12 19.25 35.87
C LEU A 451 24.97 18.22 36.61
N GLY A 452 24.46 17.77 37.76
CA GLY A 452 25.02 16.63 38.48
C GLY A 452 25.02 15.40 37.56
N ALA A 453 26.20 14.80 37.43
CA ALA A 453 26.43 13.54 36.76
C ALA A 453 25.33 12.53 37.09
N ARG A 454 24.47 12.22 36.11
CA ARG A 454 23.61 11.05 36.17
C ARG A 454 24.53 9.86 36.06
N SER A 455 24.92 9.32 37.22
CA SER A 455 25.40 7.95 37.36
C SER A 455 24.48 7.08 36.50
N ALA A 456 25.03 6.48 35.45
CA ALA A 456 24.36 5.45 34.68
C ALA A 456 24.01 4.33 35.66
N THR A 457 22.81 4.41 36.24
CA THR A 457 22.17 3.25 36.86
C THR A 457 22.17 2.19 35.77
N VAL A 458 22.87 1.10 36.05
CA VAL A 458 22.71 -0.15 35.31
C VAL A 458 21.21 -0.43 35.36
N VAL A 459 20.50 -0.07 34.29
CA VAL A 459 19.14 -0.55 34.07
C VAL A 459 19.33 -2.04 33.97
N GLU A 460 18.97 -2.77 35.01
CA GLU A 460 18.91 -4.23 34.97
C GLU A 460 18.16 -4.59 33.70
N ASN A 461 18.83 -5.35 32.85
CA ASN A 461 18.31 -5.79 31.57
C ASN A 461 17.03 -6.59 31.85
N PRO A 462 15.82 -6.12 31.47
CA PRO A 462 14.55 -6.77 31.83
C PRO A 462 14.34 -8.12 31.13
N TRP A 463 15.39 -8.68 30.54
CA TRP A 463 15.43 -9.90 29.74
C TRP A 463 16.26 -11.03 30.39
N ASP A 464 16.95 -10.78 31.52
CA ASP A 464 17.89 -11.75 32.13
C ASP A 464 17.29 -12.64 33.24
N SER A 465 16.01 -12.51 33.60
CA SER A 465 15.43 -13.17 34.79
C SER A 465 14.55 -14.41 34.58
N ALA A 466 14.35 -14.93 33.35
CA ALA A 466 13.35 -15.99 33.13
C ALA A 466 13.94 -17.42 33.01
N GLN A 467 13.94 -18.16 34.12
CA GLN A 467 14.01 -19.63 34.11
C GLN A 467 12.60 -20.24 34.13
N SER A 468 12.30 -21.08 33.14
CA SER A 468 11.34 -22.22 33.15
C SER A 468 9.81 -21.99 33.24
N GLY A 469 9.29 -20.81 33.56
CA GLY A 469 7.86 -20.48 33.46
C GLY A 469 7.56 -19.61 32.24
N GLY A 470 6.55 -19.93 31.41
CA GLY A 470 6.22 -19.15 30.22
C GLY A 470 5.97 -17.66 30.50
N GLU A 471 6.26 -16.81 29.51
CA GLU A 471 6.36 -15.36 29.68
C GLU A 471 5.17 -14.63 29.04
N VAL A 472 4.47 -13.81 29.84
CA VAL A 472 3.45 -12.86 29.37
C VAL A 472 3.94 -11.46 29.68
N ARG A 473 3.95 -10.57 28.68
CA ARG A 473 4.30 -9.15 28.86
C ARG A 473 3.27 -8.26 28.20
N VAL A 474 2.85 -7.21 28.89
CA VAL A 474 2.01 -6.13 28.35
C VAL A 474 2.81 -4.83 28.39
N GLN A 475 2.95 -4.15 27.25
CA GLN A 475 3.82 -2.97 27.13
C GLN A 475 3.13 -1.85 26.36
N VAL A 476 3.22 -0.62 26.90
CA VAL A 476 2.77 0.61 26.21
C VAL A 476 4.01 1.39 25.79
N LEU A 477 4.04 1.87 24.55
CA LEU A 477 5.20 2.54 23.95
C LEU A 477 4.84 3.97 23.53
N THR A 478 5.84 4.84 23.35
CA THR A 478 5.56 6.25 22.99
C THR A 478 5.34 6.49 21.49
N THR A 479 5.68 5.53 20.62
CA THR A 479 5.46 5.65 19.16
C THR A 479 5.26 4.27 18.49
N PRO A 480 4.58 4.20 17.33
CA PRO A 480 4.46 2.95 16.55
C PRO A 480 5.81 2.39 16.07
N ALA A 481 6.81 3.26 15.85
CA ALA A 481 8.15 2.85 15.48
C ALA A 481 8.86 2.12 16.64
N LYS A 482 8.71 2.61 17.88
CA LYS A 482 9.23 1.95 19.09
C LYS A 482 8.51 0.63 19.37
N GLU A 483 7.19 0.58 19.20
CA GLU A 483 6.42 -0.67 19.27
C GLU A 483 6.96 -1.72 18.28
N ALA A 484 7.10 -1.36 17.00
CA ALA A 484 7.62 -2.26 15.98
C ALA A 484 9.06 -2.72 16.27
N ALA A 485 9.91 -1.85 16.83
CA ALA A 485 11.26 -2.18 17.23
C ALA A 485 11.31 -3.16 18.42
N LEU A 486 10.44 -2.98 19.43
CA LEU A 486 10.30 -3.91 20.56
C LEU A 486 9.84 -5.29 20.09
N ILE A 487 8.87 -5.36 19.18
CA ILE A 487 8.40 -6.63 18.61
C ILE A 487 9.54 -7.33 17.85
N ALA A 488 10.28 -6.59 17.02
CA ALA A 488 11.41 -7.14 16.30
C ALA A 488 12.50 -7.66 17.25
N ASP A 489 12.78 -6.94 18.34
CA ASP A 489 13.72 -7.35 19.38
C ASP A 489 13.26 -8.63 20.10
N HIS A 490 12.00 -8.69 20.52
CA HIS A 490 11.41 -9.85 21.19
C HIS A 490 11.55 -11.13 20.35
N LEU A 491 11.20 -11.05 19.06
CA LEU A 491 11.32 -12.16 18.12
C LEU A 491 12.79 -12.53 17.86
N ARG A 492 13.67 -11.53 17.73
CA ARG A 492 15.10 -11.74 17.50
C ARG A 492 15.74 -12.46 18.69
N ARG A 493 15.41 -12.09 19.93
CA ARG A 493 15.88 -12.76 21.15
C ARG A 493 15.34 -14.18 21.26
N ALA A 494 14.06 -14.38 20.97
CA ALA A 494 13.46 -15.72 20.94
C ALA A 494 14.22 -16.66 20.00
N HIS A 495 14.68 -16.16 18.85
CA HIS A 495 15.46 -16.96 17.90
C HIS A 495 16.91 -17.16 18.35
N LEU A 496 17.62 -16.06 18.67
CA LEU A 496 19.07 -16.10 18.94
C LEU A 496 19.42 -16.71 20.30
N THR A 497 18.62 -16.44 21.33
CA THR A 497 18.88 -16.87 22.70
C THR A 497 18.19 -18.18 23.03
N HIS A 498 16.93 -18.34 22.59
CA HIS A 498 16.09 -19.49 22.97
C HIS A 498 15.96 -20.55 21.85
N GLY A 499 16.58 -20.34 20.69
CA GLY A 499 16.61 -21.32 19.59
C GLY A 499 15.24 -21.59 18.95
N VAL A 500 14.27 -20.69 19.12
CA VAL A 500 12.93 -20.85 18.54
C VAL A 500 13.02 -20.60 17.03
N PRO A 501 12.56 -21.52 16.16
CA PRO A 501 12.52 -21.32 14.72
C PRO A 501 11.62 -20.14 14.32
N TRP A 502 11.93 -19.44 13.23
CA TRP A 502 11.12 -18.29 12.78
C TRP A 502 9.70 -18.70 12.43
N SER A 503 9.54 -19.91 11.86
CA SER A 503 8.25 -20.51 11.53
C SER A 503 7.34 -20.76 12.75
N ARG A 504 7.92 -20.78 13.96
CA ARG A 504 7.23 -20.92 15.25
C ARG A 504 6.90 -19.59 15.91
N MET A 505 6.97 -18.49 15.17
CA MET A 505 6.66 -17.14 15.66
C MET A 505 5.60 -16.42 14.83
N ALA A 506 4.81 -15.57 15.49
CA ALA A 506 3.85 -14.72 14.81
C ALA A 506 3.69 -13.33 15.42
N VAL A 507 3.34 -12.37 14.57
CA VAL A 507 2.77 -11.07 14.95
C VAL A 507 1.31 -11.05 14.52
N ILE A 508 0.41 -10.93 15.49
CA ILE A 508 -1.03 -10.87 15.29
C ILE A 508 -1.48 -9.43 15.46
N VAL A 509 -2.23 -8.92 14.49
CA VAL A 509 -2.79 -7.55 14.52
C VAL A 509 -4.30 -7.60 14.28
N ARG A 510 -5.01 -6.52 14.65
CA ARG A 510 -6.44 -6.42 14.31
C ARG A 510 -6.67 -6.27 12.80
N SER A 511 -5.86 -5.44 12.16
CA SER A 511 -5.91 -5.12 10.73
C SER A 511 -4.49 -5.06 10.17
N VAL A 512 -4.21 -5.95 9.22
CA VAL A 512 -2.90 -6.06 8.58
C VAL A 512 -2.50 -4.77 7.86
N PRO A 513 -3.33 -4.18 6.99
CA PRO A 513 -2.94 -2.97 6.24
C PRO A 513 -2.50 -1.80 7.13
N LEU A 514 -3.13 -1.64 8.30
CA LEU A 514 -2.84 -0.53 9.22
C LEU A 514 -1.49 -0.68 9.94
N SER A 515 -1.02 -1.92 10.16
CA SER A 515 0.18 -2.20 10.98
C SER A 515 1.36 -2.73 10.18
N LEU A 516 1.15 -3.16 8.93
CA LEU A 516 2.16 -3.89 8.16
C LEU A 516 3.40 -3.05 7.84
N ALA A 517 3.24 -1.79 7.45
CA ALA A 517 4.37 -0.95 7.01
C ALA A 517 5.44 -0.73 8.10
N PRO A 518 5.09 -0.27 9.33
CA PRO A 518 6.08 -0.10 10.40
C PRO A 518 6.67 -1.44 10.87
N LEU A 519 5.83 -2.47 11.06
CA LEU A 519 6.29 -3.80 11.48
C LEU A 519 7.28 -4.40 10.47
N ARG A 520 6.94 -4.38 9.18
CA ARG A 520 7.82 -4.89 8.12
C ARG A 520 9.15 -4.16 8.11
N ARG A 521 9.15 -2.83 8.23
CA ARG A 521 10.38 -2.04 8.25
C ARG A 521 11.27 -2.43 9.43
N ALA A 522 10.72 -2.51 10.64
CA ALA A 522 11.47 -2.85 11.84
C ALA A 522 12.01 -4.30 11.80
N LEU A 523 11.19 -5.27 11.39
CA LEU A 523 11.59 -6.68 11.29
C LEU A 523 12.71 -6.89 10.27
N LEU A 524 12.60 -6.29 9.08
CA LEU A 524 13.66 -6.37 8.06
C LEU A 524 14.94 -5.68 8.52
N ALA A 525 14.83 -4.54 9.19
CA ALA A 525 15.98 -3.81 9.72
C ALA A 525 16.68 -4.59 10.85
N ALA A 526 15.95 -5.43 11.60
CA ALA A 526 16.48 -6.36 12.60
C ALA A 526 16.96 -7.70 12.00
N GLY A 527 16.84 -7.91 10.68
CA GLY A 527 17.20 -9.17 10.02
C GLY A 527 16.27 -10.33 10.39
N VAL A 528 15.01 -10.05 10.68
CA VAL A 528 13.96 -11.03 10.94
C VAL A 528 13.23 -11.35 9.63
N PRO A 529 13.26 -12.60 9.13
CA PRO A 529 12.53 -12.99 7.92
C PRO A 529 11.02 -12.99 8.19
N VAL A 530 10.23 -12.46 7.26
CA VAL A 530 8.77 -12.29 7.42
C VAL A 530 8.02 -12.97 6.30
N ARG A 531 7.08 -13.85 6.65
CA ARG A 531 6.05 -14.36 5.76
C ARG A 531 4.97 -13.29 5.65
N GLN A 532 4.84 -12.72 4.46
CA GLN A 532 3.89 -11.66 4.23
C GLN A 532 2.48 -12.21 4.05
N PRO A 533 1.46 -11.48 4.51
CA PRO A 533 0.07 -11.85 4.28
C PRO A 533 -0.27 -11.77 2.77
N PRO A 534 -1.32 -12.48 2.32
CA PRO A 534 -1.82 -12.38 0.95
C PRO A 534 -2.12 -10.93 0.57
N ALA A 535 -2.01 -10.61 -0.73
CA ALA A 535 -2.21 -9.26 -1.20
C ALA A 535 -3.71 -8.93 -1.34
N ASP A 536 -4.16 -7.91 -0.60
CA ASP A 536 -5.54 -7.36 -0.67
C ASP A 536 -5.85 -6.61 -1.98
N VAL A 537 -4.97 -6.73 -2.99
CA VAL A 537 -5.08 -6.03 -4.28
C VAL A 537 -5.50 -7.03 -5.36
N PRO A 538 -6.54 -6.73 -6.18
CA PRO A 538 -6.93 -7.58 -7.30
C PRO A 538 -5.77 -7.91 -8.21
N LEU A 539 -5.80 -9.11 -8.78
CA LEU A 539 -4.69 -9.66 -9.56
C LEU A 539 -4.22 -8.72 -10.68
N ALA A 540 -5.16 -8.09 -11.39
CA ALA A 540 -4.88 -7.15 -12.47
C ALA A 540 -4.04 -5.92 -12.06
N ARG A 541 -4.12 -5.52 -10.78
CA ARG A 541 -3.38 -4.36 -10.23
C ARG A 541 -2.08 -4.77 -9.54
N ARG A 542 -1.78 -6.07 -9.42
CA ARG A 542 -0.51 -6.54 -8.84
C ARG A 542 0.61 -6.31 -9.85
N ARG A 543 1.73 -5.73 -9.42
CA ARG A 543 2.90 -5.43 -10.28
C ARG A 543 3.34 -6.62 -11.14
N GLY A 544 3.37 -7.83 -10.57
CA GLY A 544 3.76 -9.05 -11.28
C GLY A 544 2.81 -9.48 -12.40
N ALA A 545 1.55 -9.05 -12.40
CA ALA A 545 0.54 -9.41 -13.40
C ALA A 545 0.18 -8.24 -14.35
N ALA A 546 0.16 -6.99 -13.86
CA ALA A 546 -0.28 -5.82 -14.62
C ALA A 546 0.48 -5.62 -15.94
N TRP A 547 1.80 -5.86 -15.96
CA TRP A 547 2.60 -5.71 -17.18
C TRP A 547 2.22 -6.72 -18.28
N MET A 548 1.78 -7.93 -17.88
CA MET A 548 1.33 -8.95 -18.82
C MET A 548 -0.01 -8.53 -19.44
N LEU A 549 -0.92 -7.96 -18.64
CA LEU A 549 -2.19 -7.41 -19.16
C LEU A 549 -1.95 -6.26 -20.14
N LEU A 550 -1.03 -5.34 -19.83
CA LEU A 550 -0.61 -4.28 -20.75
C LEU A 550 0.00 -4.85 -22.04
N ALA A 551 0.78 -5.92 -21.96
CA ALA A 551 1.33 -6.61 -23.13
C ALA A 551 0.21 -7.26 -23.98
N LEU A 552 -0.78 -7.90 -23.35
CA LEU A 552 -1.94 -8.45 -24.05
C LEU A 552 -2.75 -7.35 -24.75
N ARG A 553 -3.01 -6.21 -24.09
CA ARG A 553 -3.65 -5.02 -24.68
C ARG A 553 -2.88 -4.48 -25.89
N ALA A 554 -1.55 -4.43 -25.81
CA ALA A 554 -0.72 -4.01 -26.95
C ALA A 554 -0.75 -5.01 -28.12
N VAL A 555 -0.90 -6.32 -27.84
CA VAL A 555 -1.04 -7.36 -28.87
C VAL A 555 -2.40 -7.26 -29.56
N THR A 556 -3.48 -7.08 -28.79
CA THR A 556 -4.86 -7.03 -29.30
C THR A 556 -5.13 -5.73 -30.08
N ALA A 557 -4.61 -4.60 -29.62
CA ALA A 557 -4.75 -3.30 -30.29
C ALA A 557 -4.10 -3.23 -31.68
N GLY A 558 -3.13 -4.11 -31.97
CA GLY A 558 -2.43 -4.18 -33.26
C GLY A 558 -3.12 -5.04 -34.31
N ASP A 559 -4.27 -5.63 -34.00
CA ASP A 559 -5.00 -6.55 -34.86
C ASP A 559 -6.15 -5.84 -35.60
N PRO A 560 -6.10 -5.70 -36.94
CA PRO A 560 -7.16 -5.07 -37.73
C PRO A 560 -8.49 -5.83 -37.70
N THR A 561 -8.52 -7.09 -37.24
CA THR A 561 -9.74 -7.91 -37.15
C THR A 561 -10.58 -7.65 -35.89
N ALA A 562 -10.11 -6.79 -34.98
CA ALA A 562 -10.72 -6.48 -33.68
C ALA A 562 -12.06 -5.69 -33.74
N VAL A 563 -12.57 -5.38 -34.95
CA VAL A 563 -13.85 -4.65 -35.17
C VAL A 563 -15.08 -5.42 -34.66
N ARG A 564 -14.94 -6.68 -34.23
CA ARG A 564 -16.07 -7.51 -33.75
C ARG A 564 -16.46 -7.31 -32.29
N HIS A 565 -15.71 -6.56 -31.47
CA HIS A 565 -16.09 -6.26 -30.08
C HIS A 565 -16.68 -4.84 -29.94
N PRO A 566 -17.82 -4.67 -29.23
CA PRO A 566 -18.56 -3.39 -29.14
C PRO A 566 -17.83 -2.27 -28.38
N ARG A 567 -16.70 -2.56 -27.72
CA ARG A 567 -15.78 -1.57 -27.13
C ARG A 567 -14.33 -2.03 -27.34
N PRO A 568 -13.55 -1.40 -28.24
CA PRO A 568 -12.13 -1.74 -28.37
C PRO A 568 -11.40 -1.34 -27.08
N ILE A 569 -10.67 -2.29 -26.48
CA ILE A 569 -9.78 -2.00 -25.33
C ILE A 569 -8.65 -1.11 -25.84
N ALA A 570 -8.76 0.20 -25.63
CA ALA A 570 -7.78 1.16 -26.13
C ALA A 570 -6.45 0.99 -25.40
N PHE A 571 -5.35 0.73 -26.13
CA PHE A 571 -3.98 0.80 -25.59
C PHE A 571 -3.46 2.23 -25.76
N THR A 572 -3.28 2.95 -24.65
CA THR A 572 -2.99 4.40 -24.66
C THR A 572 -1.49 4.70 -24.70
N ALA A 573 -1.14 5.99 -24.86
CA ALA A 573 0.25 6.44 -24.78
C ALA A 573 0.84 6.27 -23.37
N ASP A 574 0.02 6.39 -22.31
CA ASP A 574 0.44 6.16 -20.94
C ASP A 574 0.67 4.66 -20.67
N ASP A 575 -0.20 3.79 -21.17
CA ASP A 575 -0.01 2.33 -21.11
C ASP A 575 1.32 1.90 -21.76
N ALA A 576 1.72 2.57 -22.84
CA ALA A 576 3.01 2.34 -23.51
C ALA A 576 4.20 2.73 -22.61
N LEU A 577 4.12 3.87 -21.92
CA LEU A 577 5.14 4.32 -20.98
C LEU A 577 5.22 3.38 -19.75
N ASP A 578 4.07 2.95 -19.24
CA ASP A 578 3.98 2.02 -18.10
C ASP A 578 4.55 0.63 -18.44
N LEU A 579 4.31 0.13 -19.66
CA LEU A 579 4.89 -1.13 -20.11
C LEU A 579 6.43 -1.04 -20.26
N LEU A 580 6.95 0.10 -20.69
CA LEU A 580 8.39 0.38 -20.83
C LEU A 580 9.08 0.57 -19.46
N ALA A 581 8.43 1.27 -18.52
CA ALA A 581 8.93 1.47 -17.16
C ALA A 581 8.72 0.22 -16.27
N GLY A 582 7.74 -0.62 -16.62
CA GLY A 582 7.41 -1.85 -15.92
C GLY A 582 8.48 -2.95 -16.02
N PRO A 583 8.25 -4.14 -15.42
CA PRO A 583 9.25 -5.19 -15.34
C PRO A 583 9.81 -5.66 -16.69
N LEU A 584 8.98 -5.66 -17.74
CA LEU A 584 9.33 -6.10 -19.10
C LEU A 584 10.32 -5.14 -19.77
N GLY A 585 9.99 -3.84 -19.83
CA GLY A 585 10.87 -2.83 -20.42
C GLY A 585 12.00 -2.39 -19.50
N GLY A 586 11.81 -2.40 -18.18
CA GLY A 586 12.80 -2.09 -17.15
C GLY A 586 13.54 -0.78 -17.38
N ALA A 587 12.88 0.25 -17.92
CA ALA A 587 13.42 1.59 -18.05
C ALA A 587 13.28 2.34 -16.72
N ASP A 588 14.40 2.82 -16.17
CA ASP A 588 14.37 3.86 -15.15
C ASP A 588 14.08 5.23 -15.77
N GLN A 589 13.93 6.26 -14.94
CA GLN A 589 13.60 7.62 -15.40
C GLN A 589 14.66 8.17 -16.38
N ILE A 590 15.94 7.82 -16.18
CA ILE A 590 17.04 8.25 -17.04
C ILE A 590 16.97 7.58 -18.40
N SER A 591 16.78 6.25 -18.42
CA SER A 591 16.66 5.46 -19.64
C SER A 591 15.43 5.86 -20.45
N LEU A 592 14.30 6.11 -19.80
CA LEU A 592 13.07 6.56 -20.46
C LEU A 592 13.24 7.96 -21.07
N ARG A 593 13.89 8.89 -20.35
CA ARG A 593 14.22 10.22 -20.88
C ARG A 593 15.16 10.13 -22.07
N ARG A 594 16.18 9.26 -22.00
CA ARG A 594 17.13 9.02 -23.09
C ARG A 594 16.42 8.46 -24.33
N LEU A 595 15.58 7.44 -24.18
CA LEU A 595 14.77 6.87 -25.26
C LEU A 595 13.87 7.94 -25.92
N ARG A 596 13.13 8.72 -25.12
CA ARG A 596 12.23 9.76 -25.65
C ARG A 596 12.98 10.87 -26.40
N ARG A 597 14.17 11.27 -25.92
CA ARG A 597 15.06 12.22 -26.62
C ARG A 597 15.58 11.63 -27.92
N GLY A 598 16.03 10.38 -27.92
CA GLY A 598 16.49 9.68 -29.12
C GLY A 598 15.39 9.58 -30.18
N ILE A 599 14.14 9.28 -29.78
CA ILE A 599 12.99 9.26 -30.70
C ILE A 599 12.76 10.64 -31.29
N ARG A 600 12.78 11.70 -30.46
CA ARG A 600 12.58 13.06 -30.96
C ARG A 600 13.67 13.47 -31.94
N ARG A 601 14.95 13.19 -31.63
CA ARG A 601 16.09 13.42 -32.52
C ARG A 601 15.87 12.72 -33.86
N THR A 602 15.57 11.42 -33.81
CA THR A 602 15.40 10.58 -35.00
C THR A 602 14.23 11.03 -35.88
N VAL A 603 13.10 11.41 -35.27
CA VAL A 603 11.93 11.92 -36.00
C VAL A 603 12.26 13.23 -36.69
N LEU A 604 13.06 14.11 -36.07
CA LEU A 604 13.54 15.34 -36.70
C LEU A 604 14.47 15.03 -37.89
N GLU A 605 15.43 14.11 -37.73
CA GLU A 605 16.34 13.67 -38.81
C GLU A 605 15.63 12.95 -39.97
N LEU A 606 14.50 12.27 -39.71
CA LEU A 606 13.69 11.61 -40.74
C LEU A 606 12.76 12.59 -41.46
N GLY A 607 12.26 13.61 -40.75
CA GLY A 607 11.43 14.67 -41.32
C GLY A 607 12.22 15.75 -42.07
N TYR A 608 13.50 15.91 -41.76
CA TYR A 608 14.45 16.78 -42.46
C TYR A 608 15.76 16.02 -42.75
N PRO A 609 15.80 15.16 -43.78
CA PRO A 609 17.04 14.51 -44.17
C PRO A 609 18.06 15.56 -44.66
N GLU A 610 19.27 15.50 -44.11
CA GLU A 610 20.36 16.49 -44.19
C GLU A 610 20.58 17.17 -45.56
N HIS A 611 20.67 18.50 -45.56
CA HIS A 611 21.82 19.18 -46.15
C HIS A 611 22.79 19.46 -45.00
N GLY A 612 23.93 18.79 -45.03
CA GLY A 612 25.00 18.98 -44.06
C GLY A 612 25.56 20.40 -44.11
N ASP A 613 26.03 20.85 -42.94
CA ASP A 613 27.00 21.93 -42.73
C ASP A 613 26.88 23.14 -43.68
N ASP A 614 25.99 24.08 -43.35
CA ASP A 614 26.16 25.53 -43.55
C ASP A 614 24.88 26.28 -43.12
N VAL A 615 24.70 26.47 -41.81
CA VAL A 615 23.58 27.27 -41.27
C VAL A 615 23.86 28.78 -41.32
N GLU A 616 25.05 29.20 -41.75
CA GLU A 616 25.43 30.63 -41.84
C GLU A 616 25.25 31.26 -43.23
N GLY A 617 24.96 30.49 -44.30
CA GLY A 617 24.80 31.03 -45.67
C GLY A 617 23.35 31.21 -46.16
N ALA A 618 22.38 30.44 -45.63
CA ALA A 618 21.08 30.26 -46.28
C ALA A 618 20.06 31.41 -46.07
N VAL A 619 20.37 32.40 -45.21
CA VAL A 619 19.48 33.54 -44.97
C VAL A 619 19.74 34.70 -45.95
N ALA A 620 20.88 34.71 -46.64
CA ALA A 620 21.24 35.78 -47.57
C ALA A 620 20.80 35.54 -49.02
N GLU A 621 20.74 34.29 -49.50
CA GLU A 621 20.43 34.01 -50.92
C GLU A 621 18.96 33.66 -51.21
N GLY A 622 18.14 33.45 -50.16
CA GLY A 622 16.71 33.17 -50.32
C GLY A 622 15.85 34.39 -50.70
N ALA A 623 16.40 35.60 -50.61
CA ALA A 623 15.68 36.84 -50.86
C ALA A 623 15.65 37.26 -52.35
N GLU A 624 16.59 36.80 -53.19
CA GLU A 624 16.66 37.22 -54.61
C GLU A 624 16.02 36.23 -55.60
N ARG A 625 15.68 35.00 -55.20
CA ARG A 625 15.02 34.02 -56.10
C ARG A 625 13.50 33.96 -55.99
N ALA A 626 12.87 34.78 -55.15
CA ALA A 626 11.40 34.85 -55.03
C ALA A 626 10.73 35.71 -56.14
N ALA A 627 11.49 36.21 -57.11
CA ALA A 627 11.02 37.11 -58.15
C ALA A 627 11.35 36.65 -59.58
N ALA A 628 11.15 35.36 -59.92
CA ALA A 628 10.91 34.94 -61.31
C ALA A 628 10.42 33.49 -61.37
N GLU A 629 9.45 33.27 -62.28
CA GLU A 629 8.87 32.01 -62.75
C GLU A 629 7.72 31.36 -61.95
N PRO A 630 6.56 31.11 -62.60
CA PRO A 630 5.50 30.29 -62.05
C PRO A 630 5.86 28.81 -62.24
N VAL A 631 6.18 28.12 -61.14
CA VAL A 631 6.32 26.65 -61.17
C VAL A 631 4.94 26.01 -61.24
N SER A 632 4.69 25.28 -62.31
CA SER A 632 3.49 24.48 -62.56
C SER A 632 3.36 23.36 -61.52
N ILE A 633 2.19 23.31 -60.87
CA ILE A 633 1.80 22.25 -59.95
C ILE A 633 1.26 21.08 -60.78
N GLU A 634 2.13 20.12 -61.08
CA GLU A 634 1.73 18.73 -61.33
C GLU A 634 2.60 17.82 -60.44
N ALA A 635 2.41 17.94 -59.12
CA ALA A 635 2.84 16.90 -58.18
C ALA A 635 1.79 15.80 -58.20
N SER A 636 2.22 14.56 -58.45
CA SER A 636 1.35 13.39 -58.44
C SER A 636 0.66 13.26 -57.07
N GLN A 637 -0.60 12.83 -57.03
CA GLN A 637 -1.33 12.59 -55.77
C GLN A 637 -0.63 11.54 -54.87
N GLN A 638 0.34 10.78 -55.40
CA GLN A 638 1.16 9.83 -54.65
C GLN A 638 2.32 10.51 -53.89
N ASP A 639 2.90 11.58 -54.41
CA ASP A 639 3.98 12.32 -53.73
C ASP A 639 3.44 13.18 -52.58
N ALA A 640 2.26 13.78 -52.74
CA ALA A 640 1.60 14.55 -51.68
C ALA A 640 1.16 13.67 -50.48
N ALA A 641 0.75 12.42 -50.72
CA ALA A 641 0.39 11.47 -49.68
C ALA A 641 1.63 10.91 -48.95
N ALA A 642 2.73 10.69 -49.67
CA ALA A 642 4.00 10.24 -49.10
C ALA A 642 4.66 11.33 -48.22
N ASP A 643 4.60 12.60 -48.64
CA ASP A 643 5.09 13.72 -47.84
C ASP A 643 4.18 14.00 -46.63
N ALA A 644 2.85 13.93 -46.78
CA ALA A 644 1.94 14.04 -45.63
C ALA A 644 2.20 12.96 -44.56
N ALA A 645 2.56 11.74 -44.95
CA ALA A 645 2.96 10.68 -44.01
C ALA A 645 4.35 10.89 -43.39
N ARG A 646 5.31 11.51 -44.11
CA ARG A 646 6.65 11.86 -43.59
C ARG A 646 6.61 12.97 -42.54
N PHE A 647 5.75 13.97 -42.71
CA PHE A 647 5.63 15.10 -41.77
C PHE A 647 4.65 14.84 -40.60
N ALA A 648 3.84 13.78 -40.65
CA ALA A 648 2.84 13.46 -39.62
C ALA A 648 3.43 13.21 -38.21
N ASP A 649 4.63 12.63 -38.12
CA ASP A 649 5.24 12.27 -36.82
C ASP A 649 6.01 13.42 -36.15
N LEU A 650 6.41 14.47 -36.88
CA LEU A 650 7.10 15.66 -36.33
C LEU A 650 6.27 16.41 -35.29
N ASP A 651 4.98 16.22 -35.39
CA ASP A 651 3.92 16.95 -34.72
C ASP A 651 3.31 16.19 -33.53
N ARG A 652 3.72 14.93 -33.36
CA ARG A 652 3.20 13.98 -32.35
C ARG A 652 4.12 13.90 -31.14
N SER A 653 3.55 13.52 -29.99
CA SER A 653 4.35 13.30 -28.79
C SER A 653 5.21 12.04 -28.93
N SER A 654 6.37 12.02 -28.27
CA SER A 654 7.21 10.81 -28.21
C SER A 654 6.49 9.61 -27.60
N ALA A 655 5.48 9.83 -26.74
CA ALA A 655 4.68 8.77 -26.14
C ALA A 655 3.72 8.12 -27.14
N GLU A 656 3.10 8.90 -28.03
CA GLU A 656 2.24 8.37 -29.10
C GLU A 656 3.04 7.60 -30.15
N ILE A 657 4.23 8.08 -30.50
CA ILE A 657 5.14 7.36 -31.42
C ILE A 657 5.57 6.03 -30.80
N LEU A 658 5.91 6.02 -29.51
CA LEU A 658 6.20 4.79 -28.76
C LEU A 658 5.01 3.83 -28.77
N ARG A 659 3.79 4.32 -28.51
CA ARG A 659 2.56 3.52 -28.56
C ARG A 659 2.40 2.84 -29.91
N ASP A 660 2.54 3.59 -31.01
CA ASP A 660 2.39 3.05 -32.37
C ASP A 660 3.45 2.02 -32.72
N LEU A 661 4.71 2.28 -32.33
CA LEU A 661 5.80 1.31 -32.48
C LEU A 661 5.49 0.01 -31.73
N LEU A 662 4.98 0.11 -30.49
CA LEU A 662 4.61 -1.05 -29.68
C LEU A 662 3.44 -1.81 -30.28
N VAL A 663 2.38 -1.13 -30.74
CA VAL A 663 1.19 -1.72 -31.37
C VAL A 663 1.51 -2.32 -32.74
N GLY A 664 2.58 -1.85 -33.40
CA GLY A 664 3.08 -2.38 -34.67
C GLY A 664 2.62 -1.60 -35.90
N VAL A 665 2.02 -0.42 -35.70
CA VAL A 665 1.59 0.51 -36.76
C VAL A 665 2.56 1.69 -36.95
N GLY A 666 3.56 1.83 -36.08
CA GLY A 666 4.53 2.93 -36.11
C GLY A 666 5.68 2.76 -37.11
N ASN A 667 6.32 3.88 -37.47
CA ASN A 667 7.42 3.94 -38.42
C ASN A 667 8.71 3.28 -37.87
N ARG A 668 9.07 2.11 -38.41
CA ARG A 668 10.25 1.34 -37.97
C ARG A 668 11.58 2.02 -38.24
N ALA A 669 11.67 2.95 -39.18
CA ALA A 669 12.90 3.72 -39.43
C ALA A 669 13.34 4.50 -38.18
N VAL A 670 12.40 4.87 -37.30
CA VAL A 670 12.70 5.49 -36.01
C VAL A 670 13.51 4.55 -35.13
N LEU A 671 13.17 3.26 -35.08
CA LEU A 671 13.87 2.27 -34.26
C LEU A 671 15.29 1.96 -34.76
N GLU A 672 15.48 1.98 -36.09
CA GLU A 672 16.75 1.64 -36.75
C GLU A 672 17.85 2.70 -36.51
N ARG A 673 17.47 3.96 -36.29
CA ARG A 673 18.38 5.08 -36.01
C ARG A 673 18.62 5.35 -34.52
N LEU A 674 17.93 4.64 -33.62
CA LEU A 674 18.22 4.71 -32.19
C LEU A 674 19.50 3.93 -31.86
N THR A 675 20.31 4.48 -30.95
CA THR A 675 21.48 3.76 -30.42
C THR A 675 21.06 2.51 -29.64
N GLU A 676 21.97 1.55 -29.50
CA GLU A 676 21.76 0.34 -28.69
C GLU A 676 21.22 0.65 -27.29
N VAL A 677 21.78 1.67 -26.64
CA VAL A 677 21.42 2.05 -25.27
C VAL A 677 20.06 2.76 -25.21
N GLU A 678 19.75 3.62 -26.18
CA GLU A 678 18.44 4.27 -26.29
C GLU A 678 17.34 3.24 -26.54
N ALA A 679 17.55 2.30 -27.47
CA ALA A 679 16.55 1.34 -27.90
C ALA A 679 16.39 0.14 -26.95
N ALA A 680 17.31 -0.09 -26.00
CA ALA A 680 17.35 -1.31 -25.18
C ALA A 680 16.02 -1.62 -24.44
N PRO A 681 15.32 -0.68 -23.79
CA PRO A 681 14.02 -0.95 -23.19
C PRO A 681 12.94 -1.29 -24.24
N LEU A 682 12.90 -0.54 -25.33
CA LEU A 682 11.93 -0.71 -26.41
C LEU A 682 12.09 -2.05 -27.13
N ARG A 683 13.33 -2.46 -27.43
CA ARG A 683 13.62 -3.75 -28.08
C ARG A 683 13.24 -4.95 -27.23
N ARG A 684 13.39 -4.87 -25.90
CA ARG A 684 12.94 -5.93 -24.97
C ARG A 684 11.43 -6.13 -25.06
N VAL A 685 10.66 -5.05 -25.03
CA VAL A 685 9.19 -5.11 -25.15
C VAL A 685 8.79 -5.61 -26.54
N LEU A 686 9.35 -5.03 -27.62
CA LEU A 686 9.03 -5.44 -28.99
C LEU A 686 9.35 -6.92 -29.27
N LYS A 687 10.43 -7.46 -28.68
CA LYS A 687 10.76 -8.89 -28.78
C LYS A 687 9.65 -9.77 -28.19
N ALA A 688 9.14 -9.41 -27.01
CA ALA A 688 8.07 -10.17 -26.36
C ALA A 688 6.73 -10.04 -27.11
N LEU A 689 6.34 -8.82 -27.51
CA LEU A 689 5.13 -8.58 -28.30
C LEU A 689 5.20 -9.27 -29.67
N GLY A 690 6.38 -9.29 -30.30
CA GLY A 690 6.62 -9.97 -31.58
C GLY A 690 6.42 -11.49 -31.48
N ARG A 691 6.89 -12.11 -30.38
CA ARG A 691 6.66 -13.54 -30.12
C ARG A 691 5.17 -13.83 -29.92
N ALA A 692 4.48 -13.02 -29.12
CA ALA A 692 3.06 -13.14 -28.83
C ALA A 692 2.19 -13.01 -30.09
N ARG A 693 2.46 -11.99 -30.92
CA ARG A 693 1.77 -11.79 -32.22
C ARG A 693 2.02 -12.94 -33.19
N LYS A 694 3.20 -13.55 -33.18
CA LYS A 694 3.47 -14.75 -33.98
C LYS A 694 2.59 -15.92 -33.53
N VAL A 695 2.60 -16.23 -32.23
CA VAL A 695 1.78 -17.32 -31.67
C VAL A 695 0.29 -17.13 -31.96
N ARG A 696 -0.23 -15.91 -31.79
CA ARG A 696 -1.64 -15.59 -32.12
C ARG A 696 -1.95 -15.78 -33.61
N ARG A 697 -1.07 -15.34 -34.52
CA ARG A 697 -1.24 -15.56 -35.97
C ARG A 697 -1.17 -17.03 -36.36
N ASP A 698 -0.39 -17.83 -35.63
CA ASP A 698 -0.29 -19.28 -35.82
C ASP A 698 -1.50 -20.03 -35.21
N GLY A 699 -2.49 -19.32 -34.66
CA GLY A 699 -3.73 -19.88 -34.12
C GLY A 699 -3.69 -20.26 -32.63
N GLY A 700 -2.64 -19.87 -31.90
CA GLY A 700 -2.53 -20.14 -30.46
C GLY A 700 -3.56 -19.40 -29.61
N GLY A 701 -4.01 -20.05 -28.54
CA GLY A 701 -4.99 -19.51 -27.60
C GLY A 701 -4.39 -18.50 -26.59
N LEU A 702 -5.20 -18.07 -25.63
CA LEU A 702 -4.79 -17.13 -24.57
C LEU A 702 -3.53 -17.61 -23.82
N GLU A 703 -3.53 -18.86 -23.36
CA GLU A 703 -2.42 -19.45 -22.61
C GLU A 703 -1.14 -19.51 -23.44
N ASP A 704 -1.24 -19.90 -24.72
CA ASP A 704 -0.10 -19.96 -25.63
C ASP A 704 0.53 -18.57 -25.84
N VAL A 705 -0.32 -17.55 -26.01
CA VAL A 705 0.12 -16.16 -26.20
C VAL A 705 0.80 -15.63 -24.94
N MET A 706 0.20 -15.84 -23.77
CA MET A 706 0.80 -15.48 -22.48
C MET A 706 2.13 -16.19 -22.25
N TRP A 707 2.21 -17.49 -22.53
CA TRP A 707 3.45 -18.26 -22.46
C TRP A 707 4.51 -17.74 -23.43
N GLY A 708 4.10 -17.33 -24.63
CA GLY A 708 4.96 -16.67 -25.61
C GLY A 708 5.55 -15.35 -25.11
N VAL A 709 4.76 -14.51 -24.42
CA VAL A 709 5.25 -13.28 -23.78
C VAL A 709 6.19 -13.61 -22.62
N TRP A 710 5.80 -14.52 -21.72
CA TRP A 710 6.57 -14.89 -20.54
C TRP A 710 7.97 -15.39 -20.88
N THR A 711 8.05 -16.36 -21.79
CA THR A 711 9.33 -16.95 -22.23
C THR A 711 10.23 -15.94 -22.94
N ALA A 712 9.68 -15.05 -23.77
CA ALA A 712 10.45 -14.02 -24.46
C ALA A 712 10.97 -12.91 -23.52
N SER A 713 10.28 -12.67 -22.40
CA SER A 713 10.62 -11.63 -21.42
C SER A 713 11.90 -11.91 -20.64
N THR A 714 12.28 -13.19 -20.46
CA THR A 714 13.38 -13.65 -19.60
C THR A 714 13.26 -13.27 -18.11
N LEU A 715 12.08 -12.84 -17.67
CA LEU A 715 11.83 -12.37 -16.30
C LEU A 715 11.99 -13.47 -15.26
N GLU A 716 11.60 -14.70 -15.59
CA GLU A 716 11.75 -15.89 -14.75
C GLU A 716 13.16 -16.00 -14.14
N LYS A 717 14.20 -16.03 -14.99
CA LYS A 717 15.60 -16.18 -14.55
C LYS A 717 16.02 -15.06 -13.60
N ARG A 718 15.57 -13.83 -13.86
CA ARG A 718 15.89 -12.67 -13.03
C ARG A 718 15.20 -12.74 -11.67
N TRP A 719 13.91 -13.07 -11.65
CA TRP A 719 13.12 -13.09 -10.44
C TRP A 719 13.43 -14.31 -9.56
N VAL A 720 13.62 -15.49 -10.13
CA VAL A 720 14.08 -16.68 -9.38
C VAL A 720 15.45 -16.40 -8.74
N GLY A 721 16.42 -15.87 -9.50
CA GLY A 721 17.72 -15.52 -8.94
C GLY A 721 17.69 -14.35 -7.94
N GLN A 722 16.63 -13.54 -7.90
CA GLN A 722 16.41 -12.53 -6.85
C GLN A 722 15.77 -13.14 -5.60
N SER A 723 14.77 -14.01 -5.79
CA SER A 723 14.12 -14.80 -4.75
C SER A 723 15.14 -15.62 -3.95
N GLU A 724 16.00 -16.38 -4.64
CA GLU A 724 17.04 -17.23 -4.01
C GLU A 724 18.05 -16.42 -3.17
N ARG A 725 18.32 -15.17 -3.55
CA ARG A 725 19.21 -14.27 -2.78
C ARG A 725 18.55 -13.71 -1.52
N GLY A 726 17.21 -13.75 -1.44
CA GLY A 726 16.44 -13.24 -0.31
C GLY A 726 16.49 -11.71 -0.15
N GLY A 727 16.07 -11.24 1.03
CA GLY A 727 16.00 -9.81 1.37
C GLY A 727 14.82 -9.07 0.74
N ALA A 728 14.82 -7.73 0.81
CA ALA A 728 13.74 -6.88 0.32
C ALA A 728 13.41 -7.10 -1.17
N VAL A 729 14.45 -7.27 -1.99
CA VAL A 729 14.31 -7.52 -3.43
C VAL A 729 13.79 -8.93 -3.69
N GLY A 730 14.29 -9.95 -2.97
CA GLY A 730 13.82 -11.33 -3.08
C GLY A 730 12.33 -11.46 -2.75
N MET A 731 11.86 -10.87 -1.64
CA MET A 731 10.44 -10.89 -1.28
C MET A 731 9.54 -10.21 -2.33
N GLN A 732 10.04 -9.17 -3.01
CA GLN A 732 9.28 -8.55 -4.10
C GLN A 732 9.26 -9.46 -5.33
N ALA A 733 10.36 -10.18 -5.61
CA ALA A 733 10.40 -11.17 -6.67
C ALA A 733 9.44 -12.35 -6.41
N ASP A 734 9.35 -12.84 -5.17
CA ASP A 734 8.38 -13.87 -4.76
C ASP A 734 6.94 -13.43 -5.08
N ARG A 735 6.57 -12.19 -4.70
CA ARG A 735 5.25 -11.63 -5.00
C ARG A 735 5.00 -11.48 -6.49
N ASP A 736 6.01 -11.05 -7.24
CA ASP A 736 5.89 -10.87 -8.68
C ASP A 736 5.73 -12.23 -9.38
N LEU A 737 6.40 -13.29 -8.90
CA LEU A 737 6.24 -14.67 -9.36
C LEU A 737 4.86 -15.24 -8.98
N ASP A 738 4.43 -15.11 -7.72
CA ASP A 738 3.12 -15.57 -7.25
C ASP A 738 1.98 -14.92 -8.06
N ALA A 739 2.11 -13.63 -8.40
CA ALA A 739 1.13 -12.93 -9.23
C ALA A 739 1.12 -13.44 -10.69
N VAL A 740 2.26 -13.82 -11.25
CA VAL A 740 2.31 -14.46 -12.59
C VAL A 740 1.66 -15.84 -12.55
N VAL A 741 1.96 -16.67 -11.54
CA VAL A 741 1.34 -17.99 -11.37
C VAL A 741 -0.18 -17.84 -11.26
N GLY A 742 -0.65 -16.93 -10.40
CA GLY A 742 -2.08 -16.65 -10.28
C GLY A 742 -2.72 -16.15 -11.57
N LEU A 743 -1.97 -15.42 -12.42
CA LEU A 743 -2.47 -14.98 -13.73
C LEU A 743 -2.63 -16.13 -14.72
N PHE A 744 -1.69 -17.09 -14.74
CA PHE A 744 -1.83 -18.30 -15.56
C PHE A 744 -2.96 -19.21 -15.07
N GLU A 745 -3.13 -19.37 -13.76
CA GLU A 745 -4.28 -20.12 -13.20
C GLU A 745 -5.61 -19.45 -13.55
N ALA A 746 -5.68 -18.12 -13.49
CA ALA A 746 -6.87 -17.36 -13.90
C ALA A 746 -7.15 -17.53 -15.41
N ALA A 747 -6.11 -17.54 -16.25
CA ALA A 747 -6.24 -17.75 -17.68
C ALA A 747 -6.74 -19.17 -18.01
N ALA A 748 -6.13 -20.20 -17.44
CA ALA A 748 -6.55 -21.59 -17.62
C ALA A 748 -8.00 -21.77 -17.18
N SER A 749 -8.34 -21.26 -15.98
CA SER A 749 -9.72 -21.35 -15.50
C SER A 749 -10.71 -20.56 -16.36
N TYR A 750 -10.30 -19.49 -17.03
CA TYR A 750 -11.16 -18.72 -17.94
C TYR A 750 -11.40 -19.48 -19.25
N VAL A 751 -10.36 -20.10 -19.81
CA VAL A 751 -10.43 -20.94 -21.02
C VAL A 751 -11.28 -22.18 -20.79
N ASP A 752 -11.09 -22.89 -19.67
CA ASP A 752 -11.87 -24.07 -19.30
C ASP A 752 -13.37 -23.76 -19.17
N ARG A 753 -13.73 -22.54 -18.76
CA ARG A 753 -15.12 -22.11 -18.55
C ARG A 753 -15.81 -21.67 -19.85
N LEU A 754 -15.06 -21.21 -20.85
CA LEU A 754 -15.61 -20.59 -22.05
C LEU A 754 -14.96 -21.22 -23.29
N PRO A 755 -15.69 -22.13 -24.00
CA PRO A 755 -15.20 -22.80 -25.22
C PRO A 755 -14.81 -21.87 -26.40
N ARG A 756 -14.97 -20.54 -26.25
CA ARG A 756 -14.56 -19.50 -27.20
C ARG A 756 -13.92 -18.29 -26.49
N ALA A 757 -13.19 -18.54 -25.40
CA ALA A 757 -12.48 -17.53 -24.63
C ALA A 757 -11.60 -16.65 -25.56
N THR A 758 -11.78 -15.33 -25.48
CA THR A 758 -10.96 -14.35 -26.21
C THR A 758 -9.96 -13.68 -25.27
N ILE A 759 -8.85 -13.19 -25.82
CA ILE A 759 -7.83 -12.48 -25.04
C ILE A 759 -8.40 -11.16 -24.51
N GLU A 760 -9.17 -10.47 -25.34
CA GLU A 760 -9.86 -9.23 -25.02
C GLU A 760 -10.85 -9.44 -23.87
N GLY A 761 -11.68 -10.50 -23.96
CA GLY A 761 -12.62 -10.86 -22.90
C GLY A 761 -11.95 -11.24 -21.59
N PHE A 762 -10.77 -11.87 -21.64
CA PHE A 762 -9.99 -12.19 -20.43
C PHE A 762 -9.41 -10.94 -19.76
N VAL A 763 -8.86 -10.00 -20.54
CA VAL A 763 -8.35 -8.72 -20.01
C VAL A 763 -9.47 -7.94 -19.35
N GLU A 764 -10.63 -7.81 -20.02
CA GLU A 764 -11.81 -7.15 -19.47
C GLU A 764 -12.31 -7.85 -18.20
N TYR A 765 -12.39 -9.18 -18.22
CA TYR A 765 -12.77 -9.99 -17.06
C TYR A 765 -11.90 -9.68 -15.83
N LEU A 766 -10.57 -9.62 -15.99
CA LEU A 766 -9.65 -9.35 -14.88
C LEU A 766 -9.65 -7.88 -14.44
N GLU A 767 -9.79 -6.93 -15.36
CA GLU A 767 -9.85 -5.49 -15.03
C GLU A 767 -11.13 -5.13 -14.29
N GLN A 768 -12.23 -5.82 -14.56
CA GLN A 768 -13.50 -5.67 -13.84
C GLN A 768 -13.47 -6.26 -12.43
N GLN A 769 -12.48 -7.08 -12.06
CA GLN A 769 -12.37 -7.64 -10.72
C GLN A 769 -12.01 -6.56 -9.69
N GLU A 770 -12.92 -6.32 -8.76
CA GLU A 770 -12.68 -5.44 -7.61
C GLU A 770 -12.31 -6.22 -6.35
N ILE A 771 -12.54 -7.53 -6.36
CA ILE A 771 -12.31 -8.43 -5.23
C ILE A 771 -11.14 -9.36 -5.58
N PRO A 772 -10.08 -9.41 -4.74
CA PRO A 772 -9.00 -10.37 -4.93
C PRO A 772 -9.51 -11.81 -4.92
N GLN A 773 -9.19 -12.57 -5.97
CA GLN A 773 -9.32 -14.03 -5.96
C GLN A 773 -7.99 -14.64 -5.48
N ASP A 774 -8.00 -15.28 -4.31
CA ASP A 774 -6.81 -15.97 -3.77
C ASP A 774 -6.92 -17.48 -4.00
N ASN A 775 -6.52 -17.92 -5.19
CA ASN A 775 -6.41 -19.35 -5.52
C ASN A 775 -4.96 -19.83 -5.71
N ALA A 776 -4.01 -18.90 -5.86
CA ALA A 776 -2.63 -19.25 -6.19
C ALA A 776 -1.82 -19.72 -4.97
N PRO A 777 -0.97 -20.75 -5.12
CA PRO A 777 0.00 -21.13 -4.11
C PRO A 777 1.00 -19.97 -3.91
N VAL A 778 1.11 -19.51 -2.66
CA VAL A 778 2.08 -18.48 -2.26
C VAL A 778 3.43 -19.13 -2.01
N THR A 779 4.50 -18.52 -2.50
CA THR A 779 5.87 -18.96 -2.20
C THR A 779 6.07 -19.09 -0.69
N ASP A 780 6.40 -20.29 -0.20
CA ASP A 780 6.63 -20.53 1.22
C ASP A 780 8.12 -20.26 1.56
N PRO A 781 8.44 -19.22 2.35
CA PRO A 781 9.83 -18.93 2.73
C PRO A 781 10.44 -19.97 3.69
N GLY A 782 9.66 -20.97 4.14
CA GLY A 782 10.10 -22.04 5.05
C GLY A 782 10.28 -21.55 6.49
N GLU A 783 11.31 -20.75 6.73
CA GLU A 783 11.71 -20.22 8.04
C GLU A 783 11.48 -18.70 8.12
N ALA A 784 10.25 -18.29 8.41
CA ALA A 784 9.89 -16.88 8.54
C ALA A 784 8.76 -16.65 9.57
N VAL A 785 8.79 -15.48 10.22
CA VAL A 785 7.76 -15.01 11.14
C VAL A 785 6.48 -14.72 10.37
N THR A 786 5.33 -15.21 10.86
CA THR A 786 4.04 -14.90 10.24
C THR A 786 3.50 -13.56 10.74
N ILE A 787 3.14 -12.64 9.83
CA ILE A 787 2.27 -11.50 10.17
C ILE A 787 0.86 -11.81 9.67
N CYS A 788 -0.14 -11.77 10.56
CA CYS A 788 -1.51 -12.06 10.18
C CYS A 788 -2.54 -11.31 11.03
N SER A 789 -3.78 -11.25 10.54
CA SER A 789 -4.90 -10.74 11.34
C SER A 789 -5.30 -11.75 12.41
N ALA A 790 -5.96 -11.29 13.47
CA ALA A 790 -6.50 -12.17 14.51
C ALA A 790 -7.45 -13.26 13.97
N HIS A 791 -8.26 -12.93 12.96
CA HIS A 791 -9.10 -13.90 12.25
C HIS A 791 -8.24 -14.98 11.56
N ALA A 792 -7.21 -14.57 10.80
CA ALA A 792 -6.31 -15.49 10.11
C ALA A 792 -5.41 -16.31 11.06
N ALA A 793 -5.38 -15.97 12.35
CA ALA A 793 -4.70 -16.72 13.39
C ALA A 793 -5.58 -17.85 13.98
N ALA A 794 -6.90 -17.82 13.77
CA ALA A 794 -7.81 -18.88 14.23
C ALA A 794 -7.39 -20.25 13.67
N GLY A 795 -7.47 -21.29 14.50
CA GLY A 795 -7.00 -22.64 14.17
C GLY A 795 -5.49 -22.82 14.02
N ARG A 796 -4.66 -21.81 14.32
CA ARG A 796 -3.18 -21.88 14.27
C ARG A 796 -2.59 -21.71 15.67
N GLU A 797 -1.28 -21.90 15.79
CA GLU A 797 -0.54 -21.79 17.05
C GLU A 797 0.95 -21.57 16.81
N TRP A 798 1.61 -20.91 17.75
CA TRP A 798 3.03 -20.57 17.70
C TRP A 798 3.66 -20.64 19.09
N ASP A 799 4.97 -20.84 19.16
CA ASP A 799 5.67 -20.87 20.44
C ASP A 799 5.82 -19.45 21.02
N THR A 800 6.02 -18.45 20.15
CA THR A 800 6.11 -17.02 20.50
C THR A 800 5.10 -16.20 19.68
N VAL A 801 4.29 -15.37 20.33
CA VAL A 801 3.31 -14.49 19.69
C VAL A 801 3.44 -13.06 20.22
N ALA A 802 3.44 -12.08 19.32
CA ALA A 802 3.21 -10.67 19.64
C ALA A 802 1.82 -10.24 19.14
N VAL A 803 0.96 -9.73 20.02
CA VAL A 803 -0.32 -9.09 19.68
C VAL A 803 -0.11 -7.58 19.70
N ALA A 804 -0.09 -6.97 18.51
CA ALA A 804 0.32 -5.58 18.33
C ALA A 804 -0.85 -4.63 18.05
N ALA A 805 -0.63 -3.35 18.32
CA ALA A 805 -1.59 -2.28 18.13
C ALA A 805 -2.93 -2.52 18.84
N VAL A 806 -2.88 -2.92 20.12
CA VAL A 806 -4.06 -3.04 20.99
C VAL A 806 -4.45 -1.64 21.47
N GLN A 807 -5.00 -0.84 20.54
CA GLN A 807 -5.26 0.59 20.67
C GLN A 807 -6.75 0.90 20.73
N GLU A 808 -7.15 1.91 21.50
CA GLU A 808 -8.53 2.37 21.51
C GLU A 808 -8.93 2.86 20.10
N GLY A 809 -10.11 2.47 19.61
CA GLY A 809 -10.58 2.78 18.26
C GLY A 809 -10.00 1.90 17.14
N ILE A 810 -8.92 1.13 17.40
CA ILE A 810 -8.42 0.08 16.49
C ILE A 810 -8.86 -1.29 17.01
N TRP A 811 -8.63 -1.57 18.29
CA TRP A 811 -8.98 -2.82 18.96
C TRP A 811 -9.33 -2.53 20.44
N PRO A 812 -10.62 -2.37 20.77
CA PRO A 812 -11.79 -2.73 19.97
C PRO A 812 -12.12 -1.73 18.86
N ASN A 813 -12.53 -2.23 17.69
CA ASN A 813 -13.20 -1.41 16.69
C ASN A 813 -14.72 -1.43 16.91
N LEU A 814 -15.24 -0.40 17.58
CA LEU A 814 -16.66 -0.24 17.90
C LEU A 814 -17.44 0.60 16.89
N ARG A 815 -16.85 0.92 15.73
CA ARG A 815 -17.56 1.69 14.70
C ARG A 815 -18.76 0.87 14.22
N PRO A 816 -19.99 1.43 14.22
CA PRO A 816 -21.15 0.72 13.69
C PRO A 816 -20.90 0.38 12.22
N ARG A 817 -21.07 -0.89 11.85
CA ARG A 817 -20.97 -1.35 10.46
C ARG A 817 -22.30 -1.17 9.72
N GLY A 818 -23.05 -0.10 9.99
CA GLY A 818 -24.39 0.06 9.43
C GLY A 818 -24.38 -0.04 7.90
N THR A 819 -25.09 -1.05 7.38
CA THR A 819 -25.30 -1.25 5.95
C THR A 819 -26.53 -0.47 5.48
N LEU A 820 -26.53 -0.02 4.22
CA LEU A 820 -27.69 0.64 3.60
C LEU A 820 -28.89 -0.31 3.48
N LEU A 821 -28.62 -1.61 3.47
CA LEU A 821 -29.61 -2.68 3.31
C LEU A 821 -30.01 -3.35 4.64
N GLY A 822 -29.45 -2.93 5.78
CA GLY A 822 -29.84 -3.44 7.11
C GLY A 822 -29.50 -4.92 7.36
N VAL A 823 -28.36 -5.41 6.87
CA VAL A 823 -27.91 -6.80 7.02
C VAL A 823 -27.86 -7.22 8.49
N GLU A 824 -27.28 -6.39 9.36
CA GLU A 824 -27.20 -6.67 10.79
C GLU A 824 -28.58 -6.76 11.45
N GLU A 825 -29.52 -5.91 11.02
CA GLU A 825 -30.89 -5.90 11.53
C GLU A 825 -31.66 -7.16 11.11
N LEU A 826 -31.44 -7.66 9.89
CA LEU A 826 -31.97 -8.96 9.46
C LEU A 826 -31.41 -10.09 10.33
N VAL A 827 -30.10 -10.11 10.57
CA VAL A 827 -29.45 -11.15 11.38
C VAL A 827 -29.95 -11.13 12.83
N ASP A 828 -30.05 -9.95 13.44
CA ASP A 828 -30.54 -9.77 14.82
C ASP A 828 -32.01 -10.21 14.95
N LEU A 829 -32.85 -9.82 13.98
CA LEU A 829 -34.26 -10.21 13.92
C LEU A 829 -34.41 -11.75 13.91
N LEU A 830 -33.66 -12.43 13.06
CA LEU A 830 -33.69 -13.90 12.93
C LEU A 830 -33.03 -14.61 14.12
N ALA A 831 -32.15 -13.91 14.84
CA ALA A 831 -31.62 -14.38 16.12
C ALA A 831 -32.62 -14.24 17.28
N GLY A 832 -33.78 -13.61 17.06
CA GLY A 832 -34.78 -13.29 18.09
C GLY A 832 -34.40 -12.07 18.94
N VAL A 833 -33.41 -11.29 18.50
CA VAL A 833 -32.90 -10.09 19.16
C VAL A 833 -33.59 -8.89 18.53
N GLY A 834 -34.68 -8.38 19.14
CA GLY A 834 -35.37 -7.18 18.61
C GLY A 834 -36.90 -7.15 18.73
N GLY A 835 -37.53 -8.19 19.29
CA GLY A 835 -38.98 -8.21 19.49
C GLY A 835 -39.52 -7.29 20.61
N SER A 836 -38.65 -6.70 21.45
CA SER A 836 -39.05 -5.84 22.56
C SER A 836 -38.76 -4.36 22.26
N ARG A 837 -39.67 -3.47 22.66
CA ARG A 837 -39.55 -1.98 22.58
C ARG A 837 -38.40 -1.38 23.42
N GLU A 838 -37.45 -2.18 23.90
CA GLU A 838 -36.33 -1.73 24.71
C GLU A 838 -35.18 -1.23 23.83
N LYS A 839 -34.53 -0.13 24.25
CA LYS A 839 -33.35 0.41 23.56
C LYS A 839 -32.15 -0.53 23.77
N VAL A 840 -31.98 -1.51 22.90
CA VAL A 840 -30.81 -2.42 22.93
C VAL A 840 -29.54 -1.65 22.52
N SER A 841 -28.46 -1.82 23.28
CA SER A 841 -27.15 -1.22 22.97
C SER A 841 -26.51 -1.91 21.76
N ARG A 842 -26.30 -1.18 20.66
CA ARG A 842 -25.58 -1.67 19.47
C ARG A 842 -24.07 -1.86 19.70
N ALA A 843 -23.49 -1.21 20.71
CA ALA A 843 -22.05 -1.27 20.98
C ALA A 843 -21.63 -2.49 21.82
N ALA A 844 -22.52 -3.00 22.67
CA ALA A 844 -22.19 -4.12 23.57
C ALA A 844 -21.91 -5.44 22.83
N PRO A 845 -22.70 -5.87 21.81
CA PRO A 845 -22.38 -7.04 21.01
C PRO A 845 -21.05 -6.90 20.25
N LEU A 846 -20.78 -5.73 19.67
CA LEU A 846 -19.52 -5.44 18.97
C LEU A 846 -18.31 -5.52 19.92
N LEU A 847 -18.44 -4.99 21.13
CA LEU A 847 -17.39 -5.08 22.14
C LEU A 847 -17.13 -6.53 22.56
N ALA A 848 -18.19 -7.33 22.74
CA ALA A 848 -18.05 -8.76 23.04
C ALA A 848 -17.34 -9.49 21.89
N GLU A 849 -17.67 -9.21 20.64
CA GLU A 849 -17.02 -9.82 19.48
C GLU A 849 -15.54 -9.44 19.38
N GLU A 850 -15.20 -8.15 19.55
CA GLU A 850 -13.80 -7.70 19.55
C GLU A 850 -13.00 -8.29 20.72
N ARG A 851 -13.65 -8.60 21.86
CA ARG A 851 -13.06 -9.31 22.99
C ARG A 851 -12.80 -10.79 22.67
N ARG A 852 -13.75 -11.49 22.02
CA ARG A 852 -13.51 -12.87 21.53
C ARG A 852 -12.34 -12.92 20.57
N LEU A 853 -12.21 -11.90 19.72
CA LEU A 853 -11.09 -11.79 18.79
C LEU A 853 -9.74 -11.64 19.52
N LEU A 854 -9.71 -10.86 20.62
CA LEU A 854 -8.52 -10.73 21.47
C LEU A 854 -8.18 -12.07 22.16
N LEU A 855 -9.19 -12.76 22.69
CA LEU A 855 -9.04 -14.11 23.26
C LEU A 855 -8.42 -15.08 22.25
N VAL A 856 -8.91 -15.08 21.01
CA VAL A 856 -8.33 -15.88 19.92
C VAL A 856 -6.87 -15.51 19.72
N ALA A 857 -6.51 -14.23 19.60
CA ALA A 857 -5.15 -13.79 19.36
C ALA A 857 -4.16 -14.20 20.47
N CYS A 858 -4.49 -13.89 21.74
CA CYS A 858 -3.62 -14.19 22.88
C CYS A 858 -3.45 -15.71 23.09
N SER A 859 -4.52 -16.48 22.91
CA SER A 859 -4.50 -17.93 23.13
C SER A 859 -3.70 -18.73 22.10
N ARG A 860 -3.18 -18.10 21.03
CA ARG A 860 -2.31 -18.77 20.03
C ARG A 860 -0.89 -19.00 20.50
N ALA A 861 -0.46 -18.30 21.55
CA ALA A 861 0.86 -18.47 22.15
C ALA A 861 0.93 -19.77 22.96
N ARG A 862 2.00 -20.53 22.79
CA ARG A 862 2.29 -21.72 23.61
C ARG A 862 3.20 -21.39 24.80
N ARG A 863 4.21 -20.53 24.60
CA ARG A 863 5.26 -20.26 25.61
C ARG A 863 5.46 -18.79 25.94
N SER A 864 5.39 -17.92 24.94
CA SER A 864 5.68 -16.49 25.09
C SER A 864 4.62 -15.62 24.41
N LEU A 865 4.04 -14.68 25.15
CA LEU A 865 3.04 -13.72 24.69
C LEU A 865 3.48 -12.29 25.01
N LEU A 866 3.60 -11.46 23.98
CA LEU A 866 3.81 -10.01 24.11
C LEU A 866 2.57 -9.28 23.61
N VAL A 867 1.95 -8.43 24.42
CA VAL A 867 0.83 -7.56 24.00
C VAL A 867 1.31 -6.10 24.03
N THR A 868 1.15 -5.39 22.91
CA THR A 868 1.66 -4.01 22.79
C THR A 868 0.60 -3.00 22.39
N ALA A 869 0.83 -1.77 22.84
CA ALA A 869 0.03 -0.59 22.56
C ALA A 869 0.93 0.66 22.50
N VAL A 870 0.39 1.77 22.01
CA VAL A 870 1.10 3.04 21.88
C VAL A 870 0.30 4.16 22.55
N GLU A 871 0.99 5.03 23.27
CA GLU A 871 0.45 6.28 23.78
C GLU A 871 1.24 7.44 23.15
N SER A 872 0.57 8.28 22.37
CA SER A 872 1.21 9.44 21.73
C SER A 872 0.21 10.55 21.46
N VAL A 873 0.61 11.79 21.76
CA VAL A 873 -0.15 13.04 21.52
C VAL A 873 0.49 13.94 20.46
N THR A 874 1.46 13.41 19.70
CA THR A 874 2.35 14.21 18.81
C THR A 874 2.07 14.02 17.32
N GLY A 875 1.12 13.16 16.94
CA GLY A 875 0.75 12.89 15.55
C GLY A 875 -0.53 13.61 15.11
N ASP A 876 -0.95 13.38 13.86
CA ASP A 876 -2.23 13.90 13.32
C ASP A 876 -3.46 13.41 14.11
N GLN A 877 -3.31 12.30 14.84
CA GLN A 877 -4.33 11.73 15.73
C GLN A 877 -3.68 11.25 17.03
N ASP A 878 -4.35 11.51 18.14
CA ASP A 878 -3.97 10.98 19.45
C ASP A 878 -4.12 9.46 19.47
N LEU A 879 -3.05 8.77 19.85
CA LEU A 879 -3.04 7.33 20.05
C LEU A 879 -3.21 7.04 21.54
N VAL A 880 -4.29 6.33 21.86
CA VAL A 880 -4.64 5.96 23.24
C VAL A 880 -4.58 4.44 23.38
N PRO A 881 -3.93 3.90 24.43
CA PRO A 881 -3.94 2.47 24.71
C PRO A 881 -5.36 1.94 24.92
N SER A 882 -5.62 0.72 24.45
CA SER A 882 -6.96 0.12 24.56
C SER A 882 -7.35 -0.17 26.01
N ARG A 883 -8.65 -0.03 26.30
CA ARG A 883 -9.27 -0.55 27.52
C ARG A 883 -9.00 -2.04 27.77
N PHE A 884 -8.73 -2.83 26.73
CA PHE A 884 -8.47 -4.25 26.88
C PHE A 884 -7.18 -4.55 27.63
N LEU A 885 -6.20 -3.64 27.66
CA LEU A 885 -4.96 -3.85 28.42
C LEU A 885 -5.22 -3.92 29.93
N ALA A 886 -6.18 -3.13 30.43
CA ALA A 886 -6.62 -3.19 31.82
C ALA A 886 -7.28 -4.53 32.17
N GLU A 887 -7.84 -5.25 31.19
CA GLU A 887 -8.41 -6.59 31.39
C GLU A 887 -7.32 -7.67 31.51
N LEU A 888 -6.07 -7.38 31.10
CA LEU A 888 -4.92 -8.29 31.16
C LEU A 888 -4.07 -8.13 32.42
N ASP A 889 -4.39 -7.15 33.26
CA ASP A 889 -3.67 -6.90 34.52
C ASP A 889 -3.86 -8.08 35.49
N ALA A 890 -2.75 -8.68 35.91
CA ALA A 890 -2.73 -9.81 36.83
C ALA A 890 -3.17 -9.39 38.24
N ASP A 891 -2.96 -8.13 38.62
CA ASP A 891 -3.26 -7.61 39.95
C ASP A 891 -4.69 -7.06 40.08
N ALA A 892 -5.47 -7.10 38.99
CA ALA A 892 -6.84 -6.62 38.98
C ALA A 892 -7.76 -7.52 39.85
N ALA A 893 -8.54 -6.88 40.72
CA ALA A 893 -9.60 -7.55 41.48
C ALA A 893 -10.77 -7.95 40.56
N ASP A 894 -11.41 -9.08 40.86
CA ASP A 894 -12.56 -9.59 40.09
C ASP A 894 -13.63 -8.50 39.90
N GLY A 895 -14.06 -8.31 38.66
CA GLY A 895 -15.09 -7.34 38.30
C GLY A 895 -14.61 -5.89 38.06
N HIS A 896 -13.41 -5.50 38.47
CA HIS A 896 -12.89 -4.13 38.28
C HIS A 896 -11.85 -4.04 37.16
N PRO A 897 -11.81 -2.95 36.36
CA PRO A 897 -10.77 -2.78 35.35
C PRO A 897 -9.41 -2.59 36.04
N GLY A 898 -8.39 -3.32 35.57
CA GLY A 898 -7.03 -3.21 36.06
C GLY A 898 -6.30 -1.95 35.58
N ARG A 899 -5.00 -1.89 35.85
CA ARG A 899 -4.14 -0.75 35.51
C ARG A 899 -3.57 -0.93 34.09
N ILE A 900 -3.60 0.14 33.31
CA ILE A 900 -2.85 0.18 32.04
C ILE A 900 -1.39 0.52 32.39
N PRO A 901 -0.39 -0.25 31.90
CA PRO A 901 1.01 0.06 32.12
C PRO A 901 1.37 1.45 31.56
N PRO A 902 2.21 2.25 32.25
CA PRO A 902 2.66 3.53 31.72
C PRO A 902 3.55 3.33 30.47
N PRO A 903 3.64 4.33 29.57
CA PRO A 903 4.52 4.24 28.41
C PRO A 903 5.98 4.07 28.81
N VAL A 904 6.65 3.09 28.20
CA VAL A 904 8.07 2.83 28.39
C VAL A 904 8.86 3.10 27.10
N ASP A 905 10.15 3.40 27.27
CA ASP A 905 11.10 3.35 26.16
C ASP A 905 11.70 1.93 26.13
N PRO A 906 11.50 1.14 25.05
CA PRO A 906 11.96 -0.24 25.00
C PRO A 906 13.49 -0.37 24.98
N GLY A 907 14.22 0.74 24.97
CA GLY A 907 15.67 0.77 24.90
C GLY A 907 16.16 0.27 23.54
N ARG A 908 17.37 -0.29 23.51
CA ARG A 908 18.01 -0.71 22.27
C ARG A 908 17.47 -2.05 21.78
N ALA A 909 16.78 -2.03 20.64
CA ALA A 909 16.49 -3.25 19.87
C ALA A 909 17.78 -3.91 19.36
N LEU A 910 17.82 -5.25 19.28
CA LEU A 910 18.92 -6.03 18.71
C LEU A 910 19.01 -5.88 17.17
N ALA A 911 19.28 -4.67 16.72
CA ALA A 911 19.48 -4.32 15.32
C ALA A 911 20.91 -3.82 15.08
N MET A 912 21.53 -4.32 14.01
CA MET A 912 22.96 -4.06 13.73
C MET A 912 23.26 -2.58 13.50
N HIS A 913 22.41 -1.89 12.74
CA HIS A 913 22.59 -0.47 12.44
C HIS A 913 22.44 0.43 13.68
N ALA A 914 21.53 0.08 14.60
CA ALA A 914 21.34 0.79 15.85
C ALA A 914 22.56 0.62 16.78
N LEU A 915 23.10 -0.60 16.86
CA LEU A 915 24.34 -0.87 17.59
C LEU A 915 25.52 -0.07 17.02
N ILE A 916 25.70 -0.05 15.69
CA ILE A 916 26.78 0.72 15.06
C ILE A 916 26.63 2.22 15.36
N ALA A 917 25.43 2.78 15.25
CA ALA A 917 25.18 4.19 15.55
C ALA A 917 25.54 4.53 17.01
N GLU A 918 25.11 3.72 17.97
CA GLU A 918 25.45 3.91 19.39
C GLU A 918 26.96 3.78 19.63
N LEU A 919 27.60 2.77 19.06
CA LEU A 919 29.04 2.57 19.21
C LEU A 919 29.84 3.73 18.58
N ARG A 920 29.38 4.28 17.45
CA ARG A 920 29.97 5.47 16.83
C ARG A 920 29.81 6.69 17.71
N SER A 921 28.60 6.94 18.20
CA SER A 921 28.31 8.03 19.13
C SER A 921 29.19 7.93 20.37
N ALA A 922 29.21 6.78 21.03
CA ALA A 922 30.00 6.56 22.24
C ALA A 922 31.51 6.56 21.99
N ALA A 923 31.99 6.23 20.78
CA ALA A 923 33.42 6.31 20.47
C ALA A 923 33.89 7.74 20.21
N CYS A 924 33.00 8.60 19.66
CA CYS A 924 33.31 9.96 19.25
C CYS A 924 32.89 11.04 20.27
N ASP A 925 32.10 10.69 21.30
CA ASP A 925 31.63 11.64 22.32
C ASP A 925 32.75 12.00 23.32
N PRO A 926 33.25 13.25 23.32
CA PRO A 926 34.33 13.65 24.23
C PRO A 926 33.92 13.64 25.70
N GLU A 927 32.61 13.75 26.00
CA GLU A 927 32.06 13.77 27.36
C GLU A 927 31.90 12.36 27.97
N ASP A 928 31.96 11.31 27.15
CA ASP A 928 31.85 9.91 27.58
C ASP A 928 33.15 9.42 28.27
N THR A 929 33.09 8.35 29.08
CA THR A 929 34.29 7.87 29.79
C THR A 929 35.33 7.23 28.86
N PRO A 930 36.65 7.39 29.12
CA PRO A 930 37.70 6.77 28.29
C PRO A 930 37.53 5.26 28.10
N GLU A 931 37.08 4.55 29.14
CA GLU A 931 36.83 3.11 29.09
C GLU A 931 35.68 2.75 28.15
N ARG A 932 34.59 3.53 28.18
CA ARG A 932 33.42 3.34 27.32
C ARG A 932 33.77 3.61 25.86
N ARG A 933 34.47 4.72 25.58
CA ARG A 933 34.98 5.04 24.24
C ARG A 933 35.87 3.93 23.68
N MET A 934 36.84 3.47 24.47
CA MET A 934 37.77 2.41 24.08
C MET A 934 37.02 1.08 23.82
N ARG A 935 36.04 0.73 24.66
CA ARG A 935 35.20 -0.45 24.46
C ARG A 935 34.37 -0.33 23.18
N ALA A 936 33.78 0.84 22.92
CA ALA A 936 32.99 1.09 21.72
C ALA A 936 33.83 0.94 20.44
N ALA A 937 35.01 1.57 20.40
CA ALA A 937 35.97 1.45 19.31
C ALA A 937 36.41 -0.01 19.06
N ARG A 938 36.68 -0.79 20.12
CA ARG A 938 37.00 -2.23 19.99
C ARG A 938 35.87 -3.04 19.38
N GLN A 939 34.60 -2.75 19.74
CA GLN A 939 33.46 -3.44 19.13
C GLN A 939 33.27 -3.03 17.67
N LEU A 940 33.43 -1.74 17.32
CA LEU A 940 33.41 -1.29 15.93
C LEU A 940 34.49 -1.97 15.09
N ALA A 941 35.71 -2.08 15.61
CA ALA A 941 36.81 -2.78 14.94
C ALA A 941 36.47 -4.26 14.69
N ARG A 942 35.84 -4.94 15.67
CA ARG A 942 35.37 -6.33 15.50
C ARG A 942 34.30 -6.44 14.41
N LEU A 943 33.35 -5.51 14.36
CA LEU A 943 32.30 -5.48 13.34
C LEU A 943 32.87 -5.19 11.95
N ALA A 944 33.82 -4.26 11.84
CA ALA A 944 34.51 -3.93 10.60
C ALA A 944 35.30 -5.14 10.06
N GLN A 945 36.03 -5.84 10.93
CA GLN A 945 36.74 -7.08 10.57
C GLN A 945 35.80 -8.20 10.08
N ALA A 946 34.55 -8.21 10.56
CA ALA A 946 33.51 -9.14 10.10
C ALA A 946 32.81 -8.67 8.80
N GLY A 947 33.24 -7.55 8.21
CA GLY A 947 32.68 -7.01 6.96
C GLY A 947 31.34 -6.29 7.13
N VAL A 948 31.01 -5.85 8.35
CA VAL A 948 29.75 -5.13 8.61
C VAL A 948 29.87 -3.67 8.13
N ARG A 949 29.11 -3.32 7.09
CA ARG A 949 29.08 -1.98 6.49
C ARG A 949 28.72 -0.89 7.52
N GLY A 950 29.44 0.23 7.49
CA GLY A 950 29.22 1.37 8.37
C GLY A 950 29.96 1.28 9.72
N ALA A 951 30.61 0.15 10.02
CA ALA A 951 31.44 0.01 11.21
C ALA A 951 32.85 0.62 11.03
N HIS A 952 33.40 0.54 9.82
CA HIS A 952 34.71 1.14 9.50
C HIS A 952 34.57 2.65 9.28
N PRO A 953 35.52 3.49 9.74
CA PRO A 953 35.49 4.95 9.53
C PRO A 953 35.35 5.36 8.06
N ASP A 954 35.99 4.65 7.12
CA ASP A 954 35.88 4.93 5.68
C ASP A 954 34.45 4.84 5.12
N ASP A 955 33.54 4.13 5.80
CA ASP A 955 32.13 4.05 5.43
C ASP A 955 31.30 5.24 5.98
N TRP A 956 31.89 6.14 6.76
CA TRP A 956 31.18 7.22 7.43
C TRP A 956 31.10 8.46 6.54
N TYR A 957 29.88 8.95 6.31
CA TYR A 957 29.65 10.22 5.63
C TYR A 957 30.40 11.37 6.32
N GLY A 958 31.03 12.23 5.51
CA GLY A 958 31.76 13.42 5.98
C GLY A 958 33.16 13.18 6.53
N THR A 959 33.65 11.93 6.54
CA THR A 959 35.04 11.62 6.95
C THR A 959 36.03 11.55 5.78
N ALA A 960 35.53 11.37 4.56
CA ALA A 960 36.34 11.36 3.36
C ALA A 960 36.90 12.76 3.08
N GLU A 961 38.16 12.83 2.64
CA GLU A 961 38.77 14.07 2.18
C GLU A 961 38.11 14.57 0.88
N LEU A 962 38.26 15.87 0.61
CA LEU A 962 37.81 16.45 -0.66
C LEU A 962 38.51 15.76 -1.83
N SER A 963 37.76 15.45 -2.89
CA SER A 963 38.31 14.75 -4.06
C SER A 963 39.36 15.57 -4.82
N SER A 964 39.31 16.90 -4.71
CA SER A 964 40.32 17.84 -5.21
C SER A 964 40.13 19.18 -4.48
N SER A 965 41.22 19.91 -4.30
CA SER A 965 41.26 21.31 -3.84
C SER A 965 41.79 22.24 -4.93
N ASP A 966 41.82 21.78 -6.17
CA ASP A 966 42.34 22.54 -7.30
C ASP A 966 41.30 23.58 -7.75
N SER A 967 41.77 24.76 -8.14
CA SER A 967 40.93 25.77 -8.79
C SER A 967 40.37 25.26 -10.12
N LEU A 968 39.22 25.77 -10.57
CA LEU A 968 38.66 25.39 -11.87
C LEU A 968 39.57 25.82 -13.04
N TRP A 969 40.35 26.87 -12.84
CA TRP A 969 41.39 27.37 -13.75
C TRP A 969 42.41 28.21 -12.98
N ASP A 970 43.63 28.32 -13.52
CA ASP A 970 44.76 29.06 -12.95
C ASP A 970 45.18 30.24 -13.84
N SER A 971 46.00 31.11 -13.29
CA SER A 971 46.66 32.23 -13.93
C SER A 971 47.40 31.88 -15.24
N ALA A 972 47.86 30.63 -15.35
CA ALA A 972 48.54 30.07 -16.51
C ALA A 972 47.61 29.69 -17.68
N ASP A 973 46.30 29.55 -17.45
CA ASP A 973 45.32 29.11 -18.46
C ASP A 973 44.87 30.24 -19.42
N GLY A 974 45.40 31.45 -19.22
CA GLY A 974 45.17 32.61 -20.09
C GLY A 974 44.03 33.52 -19.64
N THR A 975 43.41 34.20 -20.60
CA THR A 975 42.40 35.25 -20.37
C THR A 975 41.06 34.67 -19.92
N ILE A 976 40.54 35.11 -18.76
CA ILE A 976 39.21 34.69 -18.26
C ILE A 976 38.13 35.32 -19.14
N THR A 977 37.24 34.50 -19.69
CA THR A 977 36.13 34.98 -20.53
C THR A 977 34.83 35.00 -19.74
N LEU A 978 34.22 36.19 -19.60
CA LEU A 978 32.94 36.39 -18.93
C LEU A 978 31.89 36.97 -19.88
N SER A 979 30.64 36.53 -19.75
CA SER A 979 29.50 37.24 -20.33
C SER A 979 28.99 38.31 -19.35
N PRO A 980 28.37 39.40 -19.84
CA PRO A 980 27.75 40.40 -18.97
C PRO A 980 26.72 39.85 -17.98
N SER A 981 25.97 38.83 -18.38
CA SER A 981 25.05 38.11 -17.49
C SER A 981 25.77 37.24 -16.44
N THR A 982 26.97 36.76 -16.74
CA THR A 982 27.80 36.01 -15.81
C THR A 982 28.37 36.93 -14.73
N VAL A 983 28.78 38.16 -15.09
CA VAL A 983 29.23 39.18 -14.12
C VAL A 983 28.13 39.47 -13.09
N GLU A 984 26.89 39.67 -13.54
CA GLU A 984 25.74 39.85 -12.64
C GLU A 984 25.51 38.64 -11.73
N GLN A 985 25.58 37.42 -12.26
CA GLN A 985 25.39 36.21 -11.46
C GLN A 985 26.48 36.00 -10.40
N LEU A 986 27.74 36.29 -10.76
CA LEU A 986 28.89 36.20 -9.85
C LEU A 986 28.84 37.28 -8.77
N GLU A 987 28.42 38.50 -9.12
CA GLU A 987 28.20 39.58 -8.15
C GLU A 987 27.05 39.24 -7.20
N THR A 988 25.98 38.61 -7.68
CA THR A 988 24.83 38.24 -6.86
C THR A 988 25.10 37.03 -5.96
N CYS A 989 25.70 35.95 -6.48
CA CYS A 989 26.06 34.74 -5.73
C CYS A 989 27.00 33.80 -6.53
N PRO A 990 28.33 33.80 -6.25
CA PRO A 990 29.30 32.94 -6.92
C PRO A 990 28.98 31.44 -6.83
N LEU A 991 28.51 30.96 -5.66
CA LEU A 991 28.15 29.56 -5.50
C LEU A 991 26.99 29.15 -6.41
N ARG A 992 25.99 30.02 -6.57
CA ARG A 992 24.85 29.76 -7.46
C ARG A 992 25.32 29.65 -8.91
N TRP A 993 26.17 30.57 -9.35
CA TRP A 993 26.76 30.52 -10.67
C TRP A 993 27.53 29.20 -10.89
N ALA A 994 28.42 28.83 -9.97
CA ALA A 994 29.24 27.62 -10.09
C ALA A 994 28.36 26.36 -10.23
N LEU A 995 27.35 26.21 -9.39
CA LEU A 995 26.49 25.03 -9.44
C LEU A 995 25.55 25.05 -10.66
N GLU A 996 24.89 26.17 -10.99
CA GLU A 996 23.95 26.22 -12.12
C GLU A 996 24.66 26.09 -13.48
N ARG A 997 25.85 26.69 -13.64
CA ARG A 997 26.68 26.60 -14.85
C ARG A 997 27.13 25.17 -15.13
N HIS A 998 27.42 24.40 -14.09
CA HIS A 998 28.01 23.06 -14.17
C HIS A 998 27.01 21.91 -13.89
N GLY A 999 25.71 22.15 -14.07
CA GLY A 999 24.69 21.08 -14.13
C GLY A 999 23.66 21.06 -13.00
N GLY A 1000 23.73 22.00 -12.05
CA GLY A 1000 22.75 22.18 -10.96
C GLY A 1000 21.42 22.82 -11.39
N GLY A 1001 21.22 23.08 -12.68
CA GLY A 1001 19.96 23.59 -13.21
C GLY A 1001 19.00 22.48 -13.64
N ASP A 1002 17.76 22.52 -13.15
CA ASP A 1002 16.64 21.83 -13.81
C ASP A 1002 16.50 22.35 -15.25
N GLY A 1003 16.26 21.44 -16.20
CA GLY A 1003 16.14 21.78 -17.63
C GLY A 1003 15.15 22.93 -17.90
N GLU A 1004 15.21 23.51 -19.10
CA GLU A 1004 14.45 24.73 -19.43
C GLU A 1004 12.96 24.62 -19.08
N ASN A 1005 12.51 25.49 -18.17
CA ASN A 1005 11.12 25.63 -17.78
C ASN A 1005 10.32 26.13 -19.01
N PRO A 1006 9.09 25.63 -19.27
CA PRO A 1006 8.21 26.17 -20.32
C PRO A 1006 8.10 27.70 -20.33
N HIS A 1007 8.18 28.36 -19.17
CA HIS A 1007 8.20 29.84 -19.09
C HIS A 1007 9.49 30.48 -19.62
N ALA A 1008 10.64 29.83 -19.47
CA ALA A 1008 11.92 30.30 -20.02
C ALA A 1008 11.94 30.12 -21.55
N LEU A 1009 11.45 28.98 -22.06
CA LEU A 1009 11.26 28.75 -23.49
C LEU A 1009 10.34 29.79 -24.14
N LYS A 1010 9.22 30.11 -23.47
CA LYS A 1010 8.32 31.20 -23.89
C LYS A 1010 9.03 32.55 -23.89
N GLY A 1011 9.74 32.88 -22.81
CA GLY A 1011 10.50 34.14 -22.69
C GLY A 1011 11.53 34.31 -23.80
N ASN A 1012 12.29 33.25 -24.10
CA ASN A 1012 13.26 33.22 -25.19
C ASN A 1012 12.58 33.40 -26.55
N LEU A 1013 11.42 32.75 -26.78
CA LEU A 1013 10.66 32.94 -28.01
C LEU A 1013 10.21 34.41 -28.21
N VAL A 1014 9.68 35.05 -27.16
CA VAL A 1014 9.30 36.47 -27.23
C VAL A 1014 10.52 37.33 -27.52
N HIS A 1015 11.61 37.08 -26.80
CA HIS A 1015 12.86 37.81 -26.97
C HIS A 1015 13.39 37.70 -28.41
N THR A 1016 13.52 36.48 -28.96
CA THR A 1016 13.97 36.27 -30.35
C THR A 1016 13.06 36.94 -31.37
N LEU A 1017 11.73 36.89 -31.19
CA LEU A 1017 10.78 37.54 -32.11
C LEU A 1017 10.83 39.07 -32.02
N VAL A 1018 11.03 39.60 -30.82
CA VAL A 1018 11.26 41.03 -30.55
C VAL A 1018 12.54 41.50 -31.24
N GLN A 1019 13.60 40.70 -31.20
CA GLN A 1019 14.86 41.01 -31.88
C GLN A 1019 14.74 40.92 -33.41
N ALA A 1020 14.09 39.89 -33.95
CA ALA A 1020 13.93 39.70 -35.40
C ALA A 1020 13.14 40.82 -36.11
N LEU A 1021 12.35 41.62 -35.38
CA LEU A 1021 11.54 42.72 -35.91
C LEU A 1021 12.34 43.88 -36.55
N ALA A 1022 13.66 43.94 -36.34
CA ALA A 1022 14.50 45.04 -36.83
C ALA A 1022 15.01 44.90 -38.28
N GLY A 1023 14.64 43.81 -38.99
CA GLY A 1023 15.26 43.43 -40.27
C GLY A 1023 14.38 43.44 -41.52
N GLN A 1024 13.33 44.27 -41.62
CA GLN A 1024 12.38 44.36 -42.75
C GLN A 1024 11.17 43.39 -42.72
N VAL A 1025 10.64 43.06 -41.53
CA VAL A 1025 9.43 42.21 -41.40
C VAL A 1025 8.21 43.05 -40.98
N THR A 1026 7.06 42.85 -41.62
CA THR A 1026 5.81 43.56 -41.27
C THR A 1026 5.20 43.02 -39.96
N GLU A 1027 4.42 43.84 -39.24
CA GLU A 1027 3.73 43.44 -38.00
C GLU A 1027 2.88 42.16 -38.18
N ALA A 1028 2.21 42.02 -39.33
CA ALA A 1028 1.40 40.85 -39.67
C ALA A 1028 2.24 39.56 -39.80
N GLN A 1029 3.43 39.64 -40.38
CA GLN A 1029 4.32 38.50 -40.54
C GLN A 1029 4.88 38.01 -39.20
N VAL A 1030 5.12 38.92 -38.24
CA VAL A 1030 5.62 38.57 -36.90
C VAL A 1030 4.54 37.91 -36.04
N LYS A 1031 3.30 38.39 -36.10
CA LYS A 1031 2.17 37.70 -35.45
C LYS A 1031 1.98 36.29 -36.01
N GLN A 1032 2.13 36.10 -37.32
CA GLN A 1032 2.10 34.76 -37.93
C GLN A 1032 3.30 33.88 -37.56
N ALA A 1033 4.50 34.45 -37.39
CA ALA A 1033 5.67 33.72 -36.93
C ALA A 1033 5.51 33.28 -35.46
N LEU A 1034 4.98 34.16 -34.60
CA LEU A 1034 4.65 33.85 -33.21
C LEU A 1034 3.66 32.69 -33.11
N VAL A 1035 2.54 32.74 -33.84
CA VAL A 1035 1.53 31.67 -33.83
C VAL A 1035 2.13 30.34 -34.31
N ARG A 1036 2.98 30.37 -35.35
CA ARG A 1036 3.67 29.18 -35.86
C ARG A 1036 4.67 28.60 -34.87
N ALA A 1037 5.46 29.45 -34.20
CA ALA A 1037 6.44 29.02 -33.21
C ALA A 1037 5.76 28.55 -31.91
N TRP A 1038 4.67 29.19 -31.50
CA TRP A 1038 3.89 28.80 -30.31
C TRP A 1038 3.32 27.40 -30.42
N LYS A 1039 2.85 27.00 -31.61
CA LYS A 1039 2.39 25.63 -31.92
C LYS A 1039 3.50 24.57 -31.77
N LYS A 1040 4.77 24.96 -31.84
CA LYS A 1040 5.93 24.06 -31.63
C LYS A 1040 6.33 23.98 -30.15
N VAL A 1041 6.13 25.05 -29.38
CA VAL A 1041 6.46 25.14 -27.94
C VAL A 1041 5.39 24.47 -27.07
N ASP A 1042 4.11 24.55 -27.46
CA ASP A 1042 3.00 23.93 -26.75
C ASP A 1042 2.11 23.13 -27.73
N PRO A 1043 2.39 21.82 -27.92
CA PRO A 1043 1.59 20.95 -28.80
C PRO A 1043 0.13 20.81 -28.36
N SER A 1044 -0.18 21.01 -27.07
CA SER A 1044 -1.55 20.97 -26.54
C SER A 1044 -2.42 22.14 -27.02
N ALA A 1045 -1.81 23.14 -27.68
CA ALA A 1045 -2.52 24.23 -28.31
C ALA A 1045 -3.25 23.83 -29.62
N ARG A 1046 -3.05 22.61 -30.14
CA ARG A 1046 -3.61 22.15 -31.43
C ARG A 1046 -5.13 22.01 -31.45
N ASP A 1047 -5.73 21.55 -30.34
CA ASP A 1047 -7.15 21.18 -30.32
C ASP A 1047 -8.07 22.30 -29.81
N GLY A 1048 -7.53 23.48 -29.49
CA GLY A 1048 -8.31 24.63 -29.04
C GLY A 1048 -8.91 24.51 -27.62
N GLU A 1049 -8.76 23.36 -26.97
CA GLU A 1049 -9.33 23.03 -25.66
C GLU A 1049 -8.55 23.63 -24.47
N ASN A 1050 -7.26 23.93 -24.63
CA ASN A 1050 -6.45 24.49 -23.54
C ASN A 1050 -6.58 26.02 -23.43
N TRP A 1051 -7.53 26.49 -22.61
CA TRP A 1051 -7.79 27.91 -22.35
C TRP A 1051 -6.55 28.69 -21.88
N HIS A 1052 -5.66 28.03 -21.11
CA HIS A 1052 -4.44 28.64 -20.58
C HIS A 1052 -3.42 28.92 -21.69
N SER A 1053 -3.25 28.00 -22.64
CA SER A 1053 -2.37 28.21 -23.79
C SER A 1053 -2.84 29.39 -24.67
N ARG A 1054 -4.16 29.50 -24.89
CA ARG A 1054 -4.77 30.63 -25.62
C ARG A 1054 -4.61 31.97 -24.89
N ALA A 1055 -4.72 31.98 -23.56
CA ALA A 1055 -4.50 33.18 -22.76
C ALA A 1055 -3.04 33.63 -22.81
N GLU A 1056 -2.10 32.68 -22.73
CA GLU A 1056 -0.67 32.94 -22.79
C GLU A 1056 -0.19 33.38 -24.19
N LEU A 1057 -0.77 32.84 -25.26
CA LEU A 1057 -0.54 33.34 -26.63
C LEU A 1057 -0.99 34.80 -26.76
N ARG A 1058 -2.22 35.13 -26.34
CA ARG A 1058 -2.73 36.52 -26.35
C ARG A 1058 -1.87 37.47 -25.51
N ARG A 1059 -1.41 37.01 -24.35
CA ARG A 1059 -0.47 37.76 -23.51
C ARG A 1059 0.84 38.03 -24.25
N THR A 1060 1.35 37.05 -24.97
CA THR A 1060 2.59 37.16 -25.75
C THR A 1060 2.42 38.09 -26.95
N GLU A 1061 1.30 38.03 -27.66
CA GLU A 1061 0.93 39.00 -28.71
C GLU A 1061 0.93 40.43 -28.16
N THR A 1062 0.36 40.62 -26.96
CA THR A 1062 0.34 41.92 -26.27
C THR A 1062 1.76 42.42 -25.95
N MET A 1063 2.71 41.52 -25.60
CA MET A 1063 4.10 41.91 -25.37
C MET A 1063 4.77 42.41 -26.64
N VAL A 1064 4.52 41.75 -27.78
CA VAL A 1064 5.03 42.19 -29.09
C VAL A 1064 4.44 43.55 -29.47
N ASP A 1065 3.13 43.74 -29.28
CA ASP A 1065 2.47 45.04 -29.53
C ASP A 1065 3.04 46.16 -28.65
N THR A 1066 3.32 45.84 -27.38
CA THR A 1066 3.93 46.76 -26.41
C THR A 1066 5.35 47.17 -26.84
N PHE A 1067 6.14 46.24 -27.34
CA PHE A 1067 7.48 46.53 -27.88
C PHE A 1067 7.42 47.40 -29.15
N LEU A 1068 6.52 47.09 -30.08
CA LEU A 1068 6.32 47.88 -31.29
C LEU A 1068 5.88 49.32 -30.98
N ALA A 1069 5.04 49.50 -29.97
CA ALA A 1069 4.66 50.82 -29.49
C ALA A 1069 5.86 51.58 -28.90
N TRP A 1070 6.70 50.92 -28.09
CA TRP A 1070 7.93 51.51 -27.58
C TRP A 1070 8.89 51.92 -28.71
N LEU A 1071 9.10 51.04 -29.70
CA LEU A 1071 9.96 51.33 -30.85
C LEU A 1071 9.52 52.57 -31.62
N ARG A 1072 8.21 52.77 -31.82
CA ARG A 1072 7.67 53.96 -32.50
C ARG A 1072 7.90 55.23 -31.69
N ASN A 1073 7.64 55.16 -30.38
CA ASN A 1073 7.71 56.31 -29.49
C ASN A 1073 9.16 56.79 -29.24
N THR A 1074 10.16 55.94 -29.46
CA THR A 1074 11.58 56.28 -29.24
C THR A 1074 12.34 56.63 -30.50
N ARG A 1075 11.73 56.57 -31.71
CA ARG A 1075 12.44 56.86 -32.98
C ARG A 1075 12.94 58.30 -33.09
N ASP A 1076 12.29 59.26 -32.43
CA ASP A 1076 12.72 60.67 -32.43
C ASP A 1076 13.94 60.90 -31.51
N GLU A 1077 14.24 59.97 -30.61
CA GLU A 1077 15.36 60.04 -29.66
C GLU A 1077 16.52 59.10 -30.01
N LEU A 1078 16.21 57.95 -30.63
CA LEU A 1078 17.14 56.84 -30.82
C LEU A 1078 17.12 56.30 -32.25
N THR A 1079 18.32 56.12 -32.82
CA THR A 1079 18.52 55.51 -34.14
C THR A 1079 19.11 54.11 -34.00
N ALA A 1080 18.52 53.12 -34.67
CA ALA A 1080 18.99 51.73 -34.58
C ALA A 1080 20.38 51.55 -35.20
N VAL A 1081 21.31 50.92 -34.47
CA VAL A 1081 22.63 50.50 -34.98
C VAL A 1081 22.58 49.04 -35.40
N GLY A 1082 22.02 48.19 -34.54
CA GLY A 1082 21.94 46.75 -34.79
C GLY A 1082 21.19 46.02 -33.69
N VAL A 1083 20.88 44.75 -33.96
CA VAL A 1083 20.24 43.81 -33.05
C VAL A 1083 21.14 42.59 -32.92
N GLU A 1084 21.18 41.97 -31.74
CA GLU A 1084 22.06 40.84 -31.43
C GLU A 1084 23.52 41.16 -31.76
N VAL A 1085 23.94 42.39 -31.44
CA VAL A 1085 25.26 42.91 -31.80
C VAL A 1085 26.31 42.19 -30.95
N PRO A 1086 27.27 41.48 -31.58
CA PRO A 1086 28.32 40.80 -30.83
C PRO A 1086 29.20 41.82 -30.12
N VAL A 1087 29.51 41.53 -28.85
CA VAL A 1087 30.44 42.29 -28.03
C VAL A 1087 31.60 41.39 -27.69
N ASP A 1088 32.81 41.81 -28.05
CA ASP A 1088 34.04 41.11 -27.77
C ASP A 1088 35.17 42.13 -27.52
N CYS A 1089 35.63 42.22 -26.28
CA CYS A 1089 36.80 43.05 -25.93
C CYS A 1089 37.59 42.44 -24.78
N VAL A 1090 38.86 42.81 -24.69
CA VAL A 1090 39.77 42.36 -23.64
C VAL A 1090 40.14 43.54 -22.76
N LEU A 1091 39.71 43.49 -21.50
CA LEU A 1091 40.13 44.43 -20.48
C LEU A 1091 41.56 44.13 -20.04
N PRO A 1092 42.47 45.12 -20.04
CA PRO A 1092 43.83 44.94 -19.54
C PRO A 1092 43.84 44.58 -18.05
N ALA A 1093 44.87 43.83 -17.62
CA ALA A 1093 45.11 43.51 -16.22
C ALA A 1093 45.25 44.77 -15.34
N ARG A 1094 44.81 44.70 -14.07
CA ARG A 1094 44.88 45.80 -13.10
C ARG A 1094 46.23 45.96 -12.39
N GLY A 1095 47.21 45.11 -12.71
CA GLY A 1095 48.54 45.12 -12.10
C GLY A 1095 49.45 44.04 -12.68
N PRO A 1096 50.72 43.94 -12.22
CA PRO A 1096 51.71 42.98 -12.73
C PRO A 1096 51.30 41.51 -12.56
N ASP A 1097 50.54 41.21 -11.50
CA ASP A 1097 50.05 39.88 -11.15
C ASP A 1097 48.56 39.70 -11.53
N GLY A 1098 47.94 40.72 -12.14
CA GLY A 1098 46.54 40.68 -12.57
C GLY A 1098 46.38 39.99 -13.92
N GLN A 1099 45.20 39.44 -14.19
CA GLN A 1099 44.89 38.83 -15.48
C GLN A 1099 44.02 39.74 -16.35
N PRO A 1100 44.20 39.69 -17.69
CA PRO A 1100 43.23 40.27 -18.60
C PRO A 1100 41.90 39.50 -18.51
N VAL A 1101 40.79 40.22 -18.69
CA VAL A 1101 39.44 39.65 -18.71
C VAL A 1101 38.81 39.94 -20.06
N ARG A 1102 38.38 38.90 -20.77
CA ARG A 1102 37.65 39.02 -22.03
C ARG A 1102 36.17 39.10 -21.73
N ILE A 1103 35.53 40.19 -22.15
CA ILE A 1103 34.08 40.31 -22.16
C ILE A 1103 33.60 39.77 -23.50
N SER A 1104 32.79 38.71 -23.48
CA SER A 1104 32.20 38.11 -24.68
C SER A 1104 30.70 37.94 -24.48
N GLY A 1105 29.90 38.49 -25.40
CA GLY A 1105 28.44 38.39 -25.33
C GLY A 1105 27.76 38.96 -26.55
N ARG A 1106 26.43 39.15 -26.44
CA ARG A 1106 25.62 39.81 -27.46
C ARG A 1106 24.70 40.81 -26.79
N VAL A 1107 24.73 42.05 -27.28
CA VAL A 1107 23.76 43.05 -26.87
C VAL A 1107 22.50 42.79 -27.68
N ASP A 1108 21.40 42.53 -26.98
CA ASP A 1108 20.02 42.50 -27.49
C ASP A 1108 19.81 43.52 -28.62
N ARG A 1109 20.01 44.81 -28.30
CA ARG A 1109 19.87 45.90 -29.26
C ARG A 1109 20.76 47.09 -28.93
N VAL A 1110 21.42 47.63 -29.95
CA VAL A 1110 22.25 48.85 -29.85
C VAL A 1110 21.59 49.96 -30.63
N GLU A 1111 21.38 51.10 -29.99
CA GLU A 1111 20.90 52.33 -30.64
C GLU A 1111 21.91 53.48 -30.46
N ARG A 1112 21.72 54.58 -31.18
CA ARG A 1112 22.47 55.84 -31.03
C ARG A 1112 21.54 56.96 -30.59
N ASP A 1113 21.98 57.75 -29.62
CA ASP A 1113 21.27 58.98 -29.23
C ASP A 1113 21.52 60.13 -30.23
N ALA A 1114 20.88 61.28 -30.01
CA ALA A 1114 21.04 62.48 -30.84
C ALA A 1114 22.49 63.04 -30.86
N MET A 1115 23.34 62.65 -29.92
CA MET A 1115 24.76 63.01 -29.84
C MET A 1115 25.67 61.96 -30.50
N GLY A 1116 25.10 60.89 -31.05
CA GLY A 1116 25.82 59.79 -31.71
C GLY A 1116 26.41 58.75 -30.75
N ARG A 1117 26.09 58.80 -29.45
CA ARG A 1117 26.61 57.89 -28.42
C ARG A 1117 25.83 56.57 -28.40
N PHE A 1118 26.48 55.46 -28.03
CA PHE A 1118 25.88 54.12 -28.01
C PHE A 1118 24.94 53.92 -26.82
N VAL A 1119 23.66 53.66 -27.07
CA VAL A 1119 22.65 53.32 -26.06
C VAL A 1119 22.38 51.82 -26.10
N ILE A 1120 22.68 51.14 -25.00
CA ILE A 1120 22.45 49.70 -24.84
C ILE A 1120 20.98 49.45 -24.47
N VAL A 1121 20.28 48.59 -25.19
CA VAL A 1121 18.87 48.26 -24.91
C VAL A 1121 18.74 46.77 -24.68
N ASP A 1122 18.33 46.38 -23.47
CA ASP A 1122 18.05 44.98 -23.08
C ASP A 1122 16.54 44.81 -22.84
N VAL A 1123 15.95 43.79 -23.47
CA VAL A 1123 14.50 43.56 -23.48
C VAL A 1123 14.14 42.46 -22.49
N LYS A 1124 13.41 42.84 -21.43
CA LYS A 1124 12.92 41.91 -20.41
C LYS A 1124 11.44 41.56 -20.64
N THR A 1125 11.14 40.26 -20.61
CA THR A 1125 9.78 39.70 -20.75
C THR A 1125 9.03 39.58 -19.41
N GLY A 1126 9.67 39.96 -18.30
CA GLY A 1126 9.08 39.95 -16.96
C GLY A 1126 8.07 41.08 -16.72
N LYS A 1127 7.07 40.84 -15.87
CA LYS A 1127 6.02 41.84 -15.52
C LYS A 1127 6.47 42.84 -14.45
N THR A 1128 7.41 42.45 -13.59
CA THR A 1128 7.87 43.25 -12.45
C THR A 1128 9.18 43.94 -12.81
N PRO A 1129 9.19 45.25 -13.08
CA PRO A 1129 10.43 45.99 -13.31
C PRO A 1129 11.19 46.18 -12.00
N ILE A 1130 12.52 46.21 -12.08
CA ILE A 1130 13.37 46.57 -10.94
C ILE A 1130 13.15 48.04 -10.52
N SER A 1131 13.66 48.43 -9.35
CA SER A 1131 13.62 49.82 -8.90
C SER A 1131 14.48 50.71 -9.81
N LYS A 1132 14.25 52.03 -9.81
CA LYS A 1132 15.07 52.96 -10.59
C LYS A 1132 16.54 52.92 -10.14
N GLN A 1133 16.76 52.95 -8.83
CA GLN A 1133 18.10 52.86 -8.22
C GLN A 1133 18.81 51.55 -8.59
N ALA A 1134 18.15 50.40 -8.52
CA ALA A 1134 18.75 49.12 -8.90
C ALA A 1134 19.10 49.04 -10.39
N ALA A 1135 18.45 49.83 -11.25
CA ALA A 1135 18.79 49.91 -12.67
C ALA A 1135 20.04 50.77 -12.92
N GLU A 1136 20.26 51.81 -12.10
CA GLU A 1136 21.47 52.64 -12.15
C GLU A 1136 22.72 51.82 -11.77
N GLU A 1137 22.57 50.87 -10.86
CA GLU A 1137 23.63 49.96 -10.38
C GLU A 1137 23.63 48.59 -11.10
N HIS A 1138 22.97 48.45 -12.25
CA HIS A 1138 22.81 47.14 -12.91
C HIS A 1138 24.10 46.65 -13.58
N ALA A 1139 24.68 45.56 -13.05
CA ALA A 1139 25.97 45.03 -13.50
C ALA A 1139 26.03 44.60 -14.97
N GLN A 1140 25.00 43.90 -15.48
CA GLN A 1140 24.94 43.49 -16.90
C GLN A 1140 25.01 44.70 -17.86
N LEU A 1141 24.25 45.76 -17.57
CA LEU A 1141 24.19 46.96 -18.41
C LEU A 1141 25.49 47.76 -18.34
N ALA A 1142 26.05 47.92 -17.12
CA ALA A 1142 27.31 48.60 -16.92
C ALA A 1142 28.45 47.89 -17.65
N THR A 1143 28.46 46.56 -17.65
CA THR A 1143 29.45 45.75 -18.40
C THR A 1143 29.38 46.03 -19.90
N TYR A 1144 28.18 46.17 -20.48
CA TYR A 1144 28.04 46.57 -21.88
C TYR A 1144 28.50 48.01 -22.14
N GLN A 1145 28.25 48.95 -21.23
CA GLN A 1145 28.74 50.32 -21.35
C GLN A 1145 30.27 50.41 -21.27
N VAL A 1146 30.91 49.63 -20.37
CA VAL A 1146 32.37 49.48 -20.30
C VAL A 1146 32.90 48.88 -21.61
N ALA A 1147 32.27 47.82 -22.12
CA ALA A 1147 32.68 47.23 -23.40
C ALA A 1147 32.55 48.21 -24.57
N ALA A 1148 31.50 49.05 -24.59
CA ALA A 1148 31.34 50.11 -25.58
C ALA A 1148 32.46 51.16 -25.49
N ALA A 1149 32.84 51.59 -24.27
CA ALA A 1149 33.92 52.55 -24.06
C ALA A 1149 35.31 52.01 -24.47
N GLU A 1150 35.52 50.70 -24.35
CA GLU A 1150 36.73 50.00 -24.79
C GLU A 1150 36.72 49.66 -26.30
N GLY A 1151 35.74 50.18 -27.05
CA GLY A 1151 35.67 50.07 -28.51
C GLY A 1151 35.02 48.80 -29.06
N ALA A 1152 34.38 47.96 -28.23
CA ALA A 1152 33.77 46.70 -28.66
C ALA A 1152 32.62 46.87 -29.66
N LEU A 1153 32.03 48.07 -29.75
CA LEU A 1153 30.91 48.41 -30.65
C LEU A 1153 31.33 49.34 -31.81
N GLY A 1154 32.64 49.57 -32.00
CA GLY A 1154 33.20 50.54 -32.94
C GLY A 1154 33.49 51.91 -32.31
N GLU A 1155 33.81 52.91 -33.13
CA GLU A 1155 34.14 54.28 -32.65
C GLU A 1155 32.87 55.01 -32.14
N GLY A 1156 32.86 55.34 -30.83
CA GLY A 1156 31.81 56.13 -30.18
C GLY A 1156 31.83 56.00 -28.65
N GLU A 1157 31.31 57.00 -27.94
CA GLU A 1157 31.20 57.00 -26.47
C GLU A 1157 29.92 56.31 -25.98
N PRO A 1158 29.89 55.76 -24.74
CA PRO A 1158 28.67 55.20 -24.15
C PRO A 1158 27.62 56.30 -23.88
N GLY A 1159 26.38 56.04 -24.28
CA GLY A 1159 25.22 56.92 -24.15
C GLY A 1159 24.21 56.48 -23.08
N GLY A 1160 24.57 55.53 -22.22
CA GLY A 1160 23.69 54.94 -21.21
C GLY A 1160 23.08 53.61 -21.65
N ALA A 1161 22.21 53.05 -20.80
CA ALA A 1161 21.50 51.81 -21.07
C ALA A 1161 20.01 51.87 -20.69
N ARG A 1162 19.17 51.08 -21.34
CA ARG A 1162 17.72 50.97 -21.10
C ARG A 1162 17.30 49.51 -20.94
N LEU A 1163 16.60 49.19 -19.84
CA LEU A 1163 15.84 47.94 -19.68
C LEU A 1163 14.40 48.17 -20.10
N VAL A 1164 13.92 47.42 -21.10
CA VAL A 1164 12.57 47.57 -21.65
C VAL A 1164 11.70 46.39 -21.22
N TYR A 1165 10.66 46.64 -20.43
CA TYR A 1165 9.76 45.61 -19.91
C TYR A 1165 8.51 45.46 -20.78
N VAL A 1166 8.56 44.55 -21.75
CA VAL A 1166 7.49 44.37 -22.75
C VAL A 1166 6.20 43.77 -22.19
N ALA A 1167 6.24 43.14 -21.02
CA ALA A 1167 5.06 42.63 -20.33
C ALA A 1167 4.33 43.69 -19.49
N LYS A 1168 4.80 44.94 -19.47
CA LYS A 1168 4.21 46.04 -18.70
C LYS A 1168 4.06 47.30 -19.57
N PRO A 1169 2.90 47.48 -20.25
CA PRO A 1169 2.67 48.62 -21.12
C PRO A 1169 2.69 49.95 -20.37
N SER A 1170 3.09 51.02 -21.06
CA SER A 1170 3.17 52.40 -20.58
C SER A 1170 2.42 53.30 -21.56
N ALA A 1171 1.49 54.13 -21.04
CA ALA A 1171 0.71 55.04 -21.88
C ALA A 1171 1.57 56.13 -22.56
N LYS A 1172 2.72 56.48 -21.96
CA LYS A 1172 3.63 57.51 -22.48
C LYS A 1172 4.74 56.91 -23.35
N GLU A 1173 5.32 55.80 -22.91
CA GLU A 1173 6.57 55.25 -23.47
C GLU A 1173 6.35 53.97 -24.28
N GLY A 1174 5.11 53.51 -24.43
CA GLY A 1174 4.78 52.21 -25.05
C GLY A 1174 5.04 51.05 -24.08
N ALA A 1175 6.29 50.88 -23.65
CA ALA A 1175 6.72 49.90 -22.64
C ALA A 1175 7.29 50.60 -21.40
N THR A 1176 7.11 50.01 -20.21
CA THR A 1176 7.80 50.51 -19.01
C THR A 1176 9.30 50.31 -19.17
N GLN A 1177 10.10 51.35 -19.00
CA GLN A 1177 11.56 51.25 -19.07
C GLN A 1177 12.27 51.65 -17.76
N ARG A 1178 13.50 51.17 -17.59
CA ARG A 1178 14.47 51.65 -16.58
C ARG A 1178 15.74 52.07 -17.28
N MET A 1179 16.38 53.12 -16.78
CA MET A 1179 17.55 53.70 -17.44
C MET A 1179 18.73 53.65 -16.49
N GLN A 1180 19.89 53.29 -17.03
CA GLN A 1180 21.18 53.53 -16.42
C GLN A 1180 21.81 54.72 -17.15
N PRO A 1181 22.25 55.77 -16.43
CA PRO A 1181 22.89 56.92 -17.06
C PRO A 1181 24.19 56.50 -17.77
N PRO A 1182 24.69 57.33 -18.71
CA PRO A 1182 26.01 57.15 -19.30
C PRO A 1182 27.08 57.10 -18.19
N LEU A 1183 27.96 56.12 -18.25
CA LEU A 1183 29.11 56.05 -17.35
C LEU A 1183 30.15 57.11 -17.75
N ASP A 1184 30.62 57.90 -16.80
CA ASP A 1184 31.78 58.77 -16.96
C ASP A 1184 33.09 57.97 -16.75
N ALA A 1185 34.24 58.63 -16.89
CA ALA A 1185 35.54 57.97 -16.78
C ALA A 1185 35.76 57.30 -15.42
N GLU A 1186 35.25 57.88 -14.34
CA GLU A 1186 35.32 57.32 -12.98
C GLU A 1186 34.40 56.10 -12.83
N GLY A 1187 33.17 56.19 -13.36
CA GLY A 1187 32.22 55.09 -13.41
C GLY A 1187 32.72 53.90 -14.25
N ILE A 1188 33.39 54.15 -15.38
CA ILE A 1188 34.01 53.10 -16.20
C ILE A 1188 35.10 52.36 -15.42
N ASP A 1189 35.98 53.07 -14.70
CA ASP A 1189 37.05 52.44 -13.90
C ASP A 1189 36.49 51.66 -12.69
N SER A 1190 35.45 52.20 -12.05
CA SER A 1190 34.73 51.51 -10.97
C SER A 1190 34.10 50.20 -11.46
N TRP A 1191 33.36 50.21 -12.56
CA TRP A 1191 32.76 48.98 -13.10
C TRP A 1191 33.80 48.00 -13.66
N ARG A 1192 34.93 48.51 -14.17
CA ARG A 1192 36.08 47.67 -14.51
C ARG A 1192 36.60 46.92 -13.28
N THR A 1193 36.62 47.55 -12.11
CA THR A 1193 36.92 46.86 -10.83
C THR A 1193 36.00 45.67 -10.62
N VAL A 1194 34.69 45.90 -10.68
CA VAL A 1194 33.67 44.87 -10.43
C VAL A 1194 33.80 43.69 -11.40
N ILE A 1195 34.10 43.95 -12.68
CA ILE A 1195 34.27 42.90 -13.68
C ILE A 1195 35.51 42.04 -13.38
N HIS A 1196 36.61 42.64 -12.93
CA HIS A 1196 37.80 41.90 -12.50
C HIS A 1196 37.54 41.10 -11.21
N ASP A 1197 36.86 41.68 -10.23
CA ASP A 1197 36.51 40.99 -8.98
C ASP A 1197 35.58 39.79 -9.25
N ALA A 1198 34.63 39.93 -10.18
CA ALA A 1198 33.79 38.82 -10.64
C ALA A 1198 34.62 37.72 -11.31
N ALA A 1199 35.61 38.08 -12.15
CA ALA A 1199 36.52 37.12 -12.75
C ALA A 1199 37.33 36.35 -11.70
N ASP A 1200 37.80 37.03 -10.66
CA ASP A 1200 38.50 36.36 -9.55
C ASP A 1200 37.56 35.44 -8.75
N ALA A 1201 36.31 35.85 -8.51
CA ALA A 1201 35.30 35.04 -7.82
C ALA A 1201 34.91 33.74 -8.58
N SER A 1202 35.23 33.65 -9.87
CA SER A 1202 34.95 32.47 -10.69
C SER A 1202 36.03 31.37 -10.65
N LYS A 1203 37.24 31.68 -10.16
CA LYS A 1203 38.41 30.78 -10.13
C LYS A 1203 38.23 29.53 -9.24
N GLY A 1204 37.59 29.68 -8.08
CA GLY A 1204 37.54 28.62 -7.06
C GLY A 1204 38.90 28.37 -6.38
N PRO A 1205 39.06 27.28 -5.60
CA PRO A 1205 38.14 26.16 -5.42
C PRO A 1205 36.97 26.46 -4.46
N SER A 1206 37.02 27.57 -3.73
CA SER A 1206 35.97 28.00 -2.80
C SER A 1206 35.07 29.06 -3.44
N TYR A 1207 33.75 28.89 -3.31
CA TYR A 1207 32.76 29.83 -3.83
C TYR A 1207 31.91 30.40 -2.71
N LEU A 1208 31.78 31.72 -2.66
CA LEU A 1208 31.00 32.39 -1.63
C LEU A 1208 29.50 32.21 -1.87
N ALA A 1209 28.78 31.79 -0.84
CA ALA A 1209 27.32 31.73 -0.83
C ALA A 1209 26.75 33.02 -0.24
N MET A 1210 26.07 33.83 -1.06
CA MET A 1210 25.50 35.11 -0.63
C MET A 1210 23.97 35.05 -0.58
N ARG A 1211 23.39 35.59 0.50
CA ARG A 1211 21.94 35.66 0.68
C ARG A 1211 21.39 36.88 -0.07
N ASN A 1212 20.46 36.64 -0.99
CA ASN A 1212 19.82 37.66 -1.82
C ASN A 1212 18.34 37.29 -2.07
N ASP A 1213 17.60 38.19 -2.73
CA ASP A 1213 16.18 37.98 -3.05
C ASP A 1213 15.94 36.77 -3.99
N GLY A 1214 16.96 36.39 -4.77
CA GLY A 1214 16.94 35.23 -5.65
C GLY A 1214 16.96 33.88 -4.92
N CYS A 1215 17.32 33.83 -3.62
CA CYS A 1215 17.39 32.57 -2.87
C CYS A 1215 16.08 31.79 -2.85
N ARG A 1216 14.92 32.46 -2.88
CA ARG A 1216 13.59 31.81 -2.83
C ARG A 1216 13.29 30.95 -4.04
N HIS A 1217 13.95 31.21 -5.17
CA HIS A 1217 13.70 30.53 -6.45
C HIS A 1217 15.01 29.91 -6.99
N CYS A 1218 16.03 29.82 -6.14
CA CYS A 1218 17.33 29.26 -6.47
C CYS A 1218 17.21 27.74 -6.64
N LYS A 1219 17.61 27.22 -7.80
CA LYS A 1219 17.49 25.78 -8.13
C LYS A 1219 18.41 24.91 -7.27
N VAL A 1220 19.49 25.49 -6.76
CA VAL A 1220 20.54 24.79 -5.99
C VAL A 1220 20.42 25.04 -4.48
N ALA A 1221 19.26 25.52 -3.99
CA ALA A 1221 19.03 25.84 -2.58
C ALA A 1221 19.27 24.63 -1.65
N GLY A 1222 18.94 23.41 -2.10
CA GLY A 1222 19.17 22.18 -1.33
C GLY A 1222 20.63 21.76 -1.16
N SER A 1223 21.58 22.46 -1.81
CA SER A 1223 23.03 22.24 -1.66
C SER A 1223 23.75 23.49 -1.16
N CYS A 1224 23.00 24.52 -0.73
CA CYS A 1224 23.56 25.78 -0.26
C CYS A 1224 23.79 25.73 1.26
N PRO A 1225 25.00 25.99 1.77
CA PRO A 1225 25.29 25.94 3.20
C PRO A 1225 24.58 27.02 4.02
N VAL A 1226 24.08 28.08 3.37
CA VAL A 1226 23.30 29.17 4.00
C VAL A 1226 21.83 28.79 4.22
N GLN A 1227 21.37 27.66 3.67
CA GLN A 1227 20.02 27.15 3.82
C GLN A 1227 20.01 25.94 4.75
N ASP A 1228 18.99 25.84 5.62
CA ASP A 1228 18.87 24.70 6.55
C ASP A 1228 18.78 23.34 5.83
N THR A 1229 18.18 23.31 4.64
CA THR A 1229 18.07 22.12 3.80
C THR A 1229 19.38 21.71 3.12
N GLY A 1230 20.35 22.61 3.04
CA GLY A 1230 21.66 22.39 2.42
C GLY A 1230 22.81 22.29 3.42
N ARG A 1231 22.53 22.25 4.73
CA ARG A 1231 23.54 22.01 5.76
C ARG A 1231 24.16 20.63 5.64
N GLN A 1232 25.44 20.52 5.99
CA GLN A 1232 26.11 19.23 5.99
C GLN A 1232 25.55 18.33 7.10
N VAL A 1233 25.50 17.01 6.84
CA VAL A 1233 25.02 16.00 7.80
C VAL A 1233 25.87 15.95 9.07
N THR A 1234 27.09 16.50 9.01
CA THR A 1234 28.06 16.57 10.11
C THR A 1234 28.00 17.87 10.93
N GLU A 1235 27.20 18.86 10.52
CA GLU A 1235 27.06 20.17 11.19
C GLU A 1235 25.83 20.29 12.09
#